data_AF-A0A953LSI8-F1
#
_entry.id   AF-A0A953LSI8-F1
#
_cell.length_a   1.000
_cell.length_b   1.000
_cell.length_c   1.000
_cell.angle_alpha   90.00
_cell.angle_beta   90.00
_cell.angle_gamma   90.00
#
_symmetry.space_group_name_H-M   'P 1'
#
loop_
_entity.id
_entity.type
_entity.pdbx_description
1 polymer ?
#
loop_
_entity_poly.entity_id
_entity_poly.type
_entity_poly.pdbx_seq_one_letter_code
_entity_poly.pdbx_strand_id
1 'polypeptide(L)'
;WYRQGGSWDYEPVKSTRRIADGQVDVAADAPARISLPVTWGRYRLEVSDGESGGALTSFEFDAGFYAESSADTPDLLEVALDKPEYSVGDYVNVAVTARSVGRVTLDVVGDRLITSASAAVQPGVNKLKFTVGKDWGNGAYVVATLRRPLDTKANRMPGRSIGVQWFSVDRKAKTLALDMNLPAVLRPNVPLRVPVKVNGLASGEDARIVVAAVDVGILNLTNYKPPAPDDYYLGQRRLTAEIRDLYGQLIDGMQGTRGQIRTGGDGEAPGMLEGSRPSQKPLALYSGLVTVKRDGTAEVLFDIPAFAGTVRVMAVAWSKDKVGKAVGDVTVRDPVVLTATLPRFLRNGDAATMHMDIDNVEGAAGDYAVAVTASGAASITERATQTLPLRAKQRASVSVPLSGKAAGAGTFNVKVTGPSGFTLERTYALDVKPATQVLARRTVKPLAKGESLTLSSDMFADLVPGSGGVSVSVGPSTALDAAAILKALDRYPFGCSEQVTSRALPLLYVNELAKSAQLAMDTEIDQRIRDAIDRLLARQGSDGSFGLWGAGGEDVWLDAYVTDFLTRARERGFAVPDIAFRQAIDHLRNQVSVAPEPSKDGGRDLAYSLYVLARNAAAPIGDLRYIADTKLKDIATPIAKAQIAAALGLLGDRPRAERVYAAALEALSPQPSLIGRADYGSSLRDAAALVTLASEGNAPRPTVTGAVQRIETARATSTYTSTQENAWLVLAARAIAKDSTGISLNVNGEAKQGVLYQSANADAIEKTPLKITNDGNDPLQAVVSVTGAPIVPEPEIEKGFKIERLYYTLSGEAADIKTVKQNQRFAVVLKITELKPQYGRILVADYLPAGFEIDNPRLVSSGDTGTLDWIEDAEDPVHSEFRDDRFSAAFQRDSKDAAVFTVAYVVRAVSPGKYVLPQAYVEDMYRPDRFGRTGTGTLDVTAAQ
;
A
#
# COMPACT_ATOMS: atom_id res chain seq x y z
N TRP A 1 -18.66 44.76 20.64
CA TRP A 1 -18.65 44.48 19.19
C TRP A 1 -18.48 45.78 18.44
N TYR A 2 -17.49 45.86 17.55
CA TYR A 2 -17.25 46.96 16.61
C TYR A 2 -16.87 46.37 15.24
N ARG A 3 -16.89 47.15 14.17
CA ARG A 3 -16.60 46.64 12.81
C ARG A 3 -15.30 47.29 12.31
N GLN A 4 -14.28 46.48 12.01
CA GLN A 4 -12.99 46.94 11.49
C GLN A 4 -12.61 46.06 10.28
N GLY A 5 -12.09 46.66 9.21
CA GLY A 5 -11.59 45.90 8.03
C GLY A 5 -12.61 45.04 7.28
N GLY A 6 -13.92 45.22 7.49
CA GLY A 6 -14.97 44.40 6.89
C GLY A 6 -15.39 43.18 7.72
N SER A 7 -14.71 42.92 8.86
CA SER A 7 -15.08 41.91 9.86
C SER A 7 -15.78 42.54 11.08
N TRP A 8 -16.58 41.71 11.77
CA TRP A 8 -17.05 42.03 13.11
C TRP A 8 -15.97 41.65 14.11
N ASP A 9 -15.53 42.62 14.90
CA ASP A 9 -14.63 42.45 16.04
C ASP A 9 -15.39 42.71 17.34
N TYR A 10 -14.86 42.24 18.47
CA TYR A 10 -15.43 42.52 19.77
C TYR A 10 -14.41 42.48 20.87
N GLU A 11 -14.74 43.19 21.94
CA GLU A 11 -14.03 43.13 23.18
C GLU A 11 -14.96 42.43 24.19
N PRO A 12 -14.70 41.17 24.56
CA PRO A 12 -15.50 40.49 25.57
C PRO A 12 -15.25 41.12 26.94
N VAL A 13 -16.25 41.81 27.47
CA VAL A 13 -16.24 42.20 28.89
C VAL A 13 -16.74 41.00 29.71
N LYS A 14 -15.81 40.15 30.15
CA LYS A 14 -16.11 39.08 31.10
C LYS A 14 -16.24 39.69 32.49
N SER A 15 -17.45 39.68 33.05
CA SER A 15 -17.67 40.01 34.46
C SER A 15 -17.88 38.72 35.23
N THR A 16 -17.13 38.55 36.32
CA THR A 16 -17.30 37.44 37.26
C THR A 16 -18.01 37.98 38.49
N ARG A 17 -18.95 37.20 39.03
CA ARG A 17 -19.64 37.50 40.28
C ARG A 17 -19.50 36.30 41.19
N ARG A 18 -19.10 36.53 42.44
CA ARG A 18 -19.07 35.48 43.46
C ARG A 18 -20.49 34.98 43.75
N ILE A 19 -20.69 33.67 43.57
CA ILE A 19 -21.99 33.01 43.78
C ILE A 19 -22.11 32.45 45.20
N ALA A 20 -21.04 31.85 45.71
CA ALA A 20 -20.92 31.34 47.07
C ALA A 20 -19.45 31.29 47.51
N ASP A 21 -19.19 31.22 48.81
CA ASP A 21 -17.88 31.00 49.41
C ASP A 21 -17.99 30.10 50.67
N GLY A 22 -16.87 29.50 51.08
CA GLY A 22 -16.80 28.61 52.24
C GLY A 22 -15.39 28.08 52.49
N GLN A 23 -15.22 27.33 53.59
CA GLN A 23 -13.99 26.63 53.96
C GLN A 23 -14.22 25.12 53.97
N VAL A 24 -13.20 24.36 53.59
CA VAL A 24 -13.22 22.89 53.62
C VAL A 24 -11.91 22.37 54.20
N ASP A 25 -12.00 21.52 55.22
CA ASP A 25 -10.84 20.84 55.78
C ASP A 25 -10.52 19.58 54.96
N VAL A 26 -9.25 19.38 54.62
CA VAL A 26 -8.78 18.23 53.83
C VAL A 26 -7.96 17.30 54.73
N ALA A 27 -8.29 16.01 54.73
CA ALA A 27 -7.55 14.98 55.44
C ALA A 27 -6.45 14.37 54.53
N ALA A 28 -5.37 13.84 55.12
CA ALA A 28 -4.24 13.30 54.37
C ALA A 28 -4.57 12.00 53.59
N ASP A 29 -5.65 11.31 53.96
CA ASP A 29 -6.03 9.97 53.48
C ASP A 29 -7.37 9.94 52.73
N ALA A 30 -8.07 11.07 52.60
CA ALA A 30 -9.37 11.12 51.92
C ALA A 30 -9.61 12.47 51.21
N PRO A 31 -10.13 12.46 49.97
CA PRO A 31 -10.49 13.69 49.27
C PRO A 31 -11.71 14.37 49.93
N ALA A 32 -11.62 15.68 50.15
CA ALA A 32 -12.73 16.47 50.66
C ALA A 32 -13.82 16.66 49.58
N ARG A 33 -15.09 16.71 49.99
CA ARG A 33 -16.24 16.81 49.08
C ARG A 33 -16.96 18.15 49.24
N ILE A 34 -17.05 18.91 48.15
CA ILE A 34 -17.81 20.17 48.08
C ILE A 34 -19.10 19.90 47.29
N SER A 35 -20.24 20.40 47.78
CA SER A 35 -21.53 20.27 47.11
C SER A 35 -22.34 21.55 47.27
N LEU A 36 -22.73 22.17 46.15
CA LEU A 36 -23.50 23.42 46.10
C LEU A 36 -24.60 23.31 45.04
N PRO A 37 -25.83 23.81 45.31
CA PRO A 37 -26.85 23.90 44.27
C PRO A 37 -26.46 24.99 43.25
N VAL A 38 -26.43 24.63 41.98
CA VAL A 38 -26.16 25.56 40.86
C VAL A 38 -27.39 25.72 39.98
N THR A 39 -27.59 26.93 39.44
CA THR A 39 -28.58 27.20 38.38
C THR A 39 -27.92 27.08 37.00
N TRP A 40 -28.68 27.22 35.91
CA TRP A 40 -28.10 27.15 34.56
C TRP A 40 -27.09 28.29 34.31
N GLY A 41 -25.95 27.97 33.69
CA GLY A 41 -24.92 28.94 33.32
C GLY A 41 -23.48 28.42 33.48
N ARG A 42 -22.51 29.30 33.21
CA ARG A 42 -21.08 29.02 33.38
C ARG A 42 -20.60 29.42 34.77
N TYR A 43 -19.91 28.51 35.44
CA TYR A 43 -19.36 28.68 36.78
C TYR A 43 -17.85 28.47 36.78
N ARG A 44 -17.20 29.04 37.80
CA ARG A 44 -15.81 28.77 38.13
C ARG A 44 -15.74 28.45 39.62
N LEU A 45 -15.26 27.26 39.95
CA LEU A 45 -14.90 26.88 41.31
C LEU A 45 -13.44 27.27 41.53
N GLU A 46 -13.16 28.00 42.60
CA GLU A 46 -11.82 28.38 43.02
C GLU A 46 -11.58 27.82 44.43
N VAL A 47 -10.47 27.10 44.62
CA VAL A 47 -10.02 26.57 45.91
C VAL A 47 -8.61 27.08 46.17
N SER A 48 -8.40 27.71 47.33
CA SER A 48 -7.10 28.19 47.79
C SER A 48 -6.76 27.65 49.18
N ASP A 49 -5.47 27.57 49.49
CA ASP A 49 -4.94 27.07 50.77
C ASP A 49 -4.97 28.09 51.93
N GLY A 50 -5.63 29.24 51.74
CA GLY A 50 -5.84 30.26 52.79
C GLY A 50 -4.60 31.12 53.12
N GLU A 51 -3.42 30.76 52.63
CA GLU A 51 -2.20 31.57 52.78
C GLU A 51 -2.14 32.68 51.72
N SER A 52 -1.62 33.86 52.10
CA SER A 52 -1.52 35.00 51.17
C SER A 52 -0.48 34.70 50.08
N GLY A 53 -0.95 34.38 48.86
CA GLY A 53 -0.11 33.95 47.74
C GLY A 53 0.10 32.44 47.60
N GLY A 54 -0.65 31.63 48.35
CA GLY A 54 -0.59 30.17 48.25
C GLY A 54 -1.29 29.61 47.01
N ALA A 55 -1.33 28.28 46.90
CA ALA A 55 -1.75 27.59 45.69
C ALA A 55 -3.24 27.79 45.42
N LEU A 56 -3.57 28.37 44.25
CA LEU A 56 -4.93 28.51 43.74
C LEU A 56 -5.17 27.49 42.64
N THR A 57 -6.20 26.64 42.81
CA THR A 57 -6.72 25.80 41.72
C THR A 57 -8.09 26.30 41.31
N SER A 58 -8.29 26.49 40.02
CA SER A 58 -9.58 26.86 39.45
C SER A 58 -10.09 25.79 38.49
N PHE A 59 -11.40 25.55 38.52
CA PHE A 59 -12.09 24.62 37.63
C PHE A 59 -13.34 25.30 37.08
N GLU A 60 -13.36 25.55 35.77
CA GLU A 60 -14.55 26.08 35.07
C GLU A 60 -15.47 24.92 34.69
N PHE A 61 -16.77 25.09 34.93
CA PHE A 61 -17.78 24.10 34.57
C PHE A 61 -19.08 24.78 34.18
N ASP A 62 -19.83 24.16 33.27
CA ASP A 62 -21.15 24.61 32.88
C ASP A 62 -22.24 23.77 33.57
N ALA A 63 -23.28 24.43 34.07
CA ALA A 63 -24.49 23.78 34.56
C ALA A 63 -25.53 23.79 33.44
N GLY A 64 -25.59 22.69 32.67
CA GLY A 64 -26.38 22.53 31.44
C GLY A 64 -25.50 22.08 30.26
N PHE A 65 -26.10 21.54 29.19
CA PHE A 65 -25.36 21.19 27.97
C PHE A 65 -25.31 22.38 27.03
N TYR A 66 -24.25 23.17 27.16
CA TYR A 66 -23.92 24.24 26.22
C TYR A 66 -23.01 23.67 25.12
N ALA A 67 -23.21 24.08 23.87
CA ALA A 67 -22.17 23.92 22.88
C ALA A 67 -21.01 24.86 23.26
N GLU A 68 -19.82 24.33 23.52
CA GLU A 68 -18.61 25.15 23.45
C GLU A 68 -18.48 25.65 22.01
N SER A 69 -18.77 26.92 21.79
CA SER A 69 -18.43 27.59 20.55
C SER A 69 -17.66 28.86 20.86
N SER A 70 -16.37 28.85 20.54
CA SER A 70 -15.63 30.06 20.17
C SER A 70 -16.16 30.55 18.82
N ALA A 71 -17.37 31.11 18.78
CA ALA A 71 -17.96 31.65 17.55
C ALA A 71 -18.32 33.12 17.73
N ASP A 72 -17.45 33.95 17.19
CA ASP A 72 -17.39 35.39 17.35
C ASP A 72 -18.37 36.12 16.41
N THR A 73 -19.67 35.83 16.50
CA THR A 73 -20.70 36.59 15.74
C THR A 73 -22.00 36.85 16.52
N PRO A 74 -22.68 37.99 16.30
CA PRO A 74 -23.95 38.33 16.96
C PRO A 74 -25.16 37.46 16.53
N ASP A 75 -24.97 36.58 15.56
CA ASP A 75 -25.98 35.69 14.99
C ASP A 75 -26.09 34.34 15.72
N LEU A 76 -25.23 34.05 16.71
CA LEU A 76 -25.34 32.86 17.54
C LEU A 76 -26.44 33.03 18.60
N LEU A 77 -27.35 32.06 18.68
CA LEU A 77 -28.32 31.93 19.76
C LEU A 77 -27.86 30.83 20.71
N GLU A 78 -27.69 31.18 21.98
CA GLU A 78 -27.37 30.22 23.03
C GLU A 78 -28.58 29.32 23.31
N VAL A 79 -28.43 28.03 23.01
CA VAL A 79 -29.42 26.97 23.20
C VAL A 79 -28.78 25.89 24.05
N ALA A 80 -29.51 25.40 25.05
CA ALA A 80 -29.07 24.29 25.86
C ALA A 80 -30.24 23.36 26.21
N LEU A 81 -29.94 22.07 26.32
CA LEU A 81 -30.90 21.01 26.64
C LEU A 81 -30.69 20.51 28.08
N ASP A 82 -31.76 20.05 28.73
CA ASP A 82 -31.67 19.57 30.12
C ASP A 82 -30.99 18.20 30.25
N LYS A 83 -30.96 17.41 29.18
CA LYS A 83 -30.28 16.12 29.09
C LYS A 83 -29.67 15.93 27.69
N PRO A 84 -28.64 15.08 27.55
CA PRO A 84 -28.04 14.73 26.26
C PRO A 84 -28.73 13.50 25.61
N GLU A 85 -29.53 12.77 26.38
CA GLU A 85 -30.25 11.56 25.98
C GLU A 85 -31.68 11.60 26.54
N TYR A 86 -32.63 11.15 25.73
CA TYR A 86 -34.04 11.05 26.09
C TYR A 86 -34.60 9.70 25.65
N SER A 87 -35.59 9.21 26.40
CA SER A 87 -36.41 8.08 25.94
C SER A 87 -37.60 8.57 25.13
N VAL A 88 -38.14 7.71 24.28
CA VAL A 88 -39.42 8.00 23.60
C VAL A 88 -40.51 8.32 24.63
N GLY A 89 -41.19 9.46 24.45
CA GLY A 89 -42.20 9.98 25.38
C GLY A 89 -41.67 10.96 26.44
N ASP A 90 -40.35 11.12 26.59
CA ASP A 90 -39.78 12.11 27.49
C ASP A 90 -40.04 13.55 27.02
N TYR A 91 -40.05 14.49 27.97
CA TYR A 91 -40.02 15.92 27.66
C TYR A 91 -38.58 16.40 27.52
N VAL A 92 -38.29 17.06 26.39
CA VAL A 92 -37.05 17.81 26.20
C VAL A 92 -37.29 19.25 26.58
N ASN A 93 -36.55 19.75 27.56
CA ASN A 93 -36.60 21.15 27.99
C ASN A 93 -35.48 21.93 27.30
N VAL A 94 -35.87 22.85 26.43
CA VAL A 94 -34.96 23.72 25.68
C VAL A 94 -34.87 25.06 26.37
N ALA A 95 -33.69 25.42 26.83
CA ALA A 95 -33.36 26.76 27.29
C ALA A 95 -32.82 27.58 26.12
N VAL A 96 -33.46 28.70 25.82
CA VAL A 96 -33.04 29.67 24.80
C VAL A 96 -32.71 30.99 25.49
N THR A 97 -31.44 31.39 25.48
CA THR A 97 -31.01 32.67 26.05
C THR A 97 -31.16 33.75 24.98
N ALA A 98 -32.29 34.47 25.01
CA ALA A 98 -32.56 35.55 24.08
C ALA A 98 -31.90 36.85 24.56
N ARG A 99 -31.21 37.56 23.67
CA ARG A 99 -30.59 38.87 23.98
C ARG A 99 -31.53 40.07 23.75
N SER A 100 -32.69 39.81 23.17
CA SER A 100 -33.70 40.81 22.82
C SER A 100 -35.09 40.18 22.74
N VAL A 101 -36.13 41.00 22.80
CA VAL A 101 -37.50 40.57 22.51
C VAL A 101 -37.59 40.07 21.07
N GLY A 102 -38.27 38.96 20.84
CA GLY A 102 -38.48 38.41 19.51
C GLY A 102 -39.38 37.19 19.49
N ARG A 103 -39.41 36.50 18.35
CA ARG A 103 -40.05 35.18 18.22
C ARG A 103 -39.00 34.13 17.91
N VAL A 104 -38.94 33.08 18.74
CA VAL A 104 -38.13 31.90 18.47
C VAL A 104 -38.98 30.83 17.78
N THR A 105 -38.43 30.19 16.75
CA THR A 105 -38.93 28.93 16.18
C THR A 105 -37.95 27.83 16.56
N LEU A 106 -38.43 26.77 17.19
CA LEU A 106 -37.69 25.55 17.47
C LEU A 106 -38.11 24.49 16.45
N ASP A 107 -37.18 24.10 15.60
CA ASP A 107 -37.34 23.01 14.64
C ASP A 107 -36.59 21.79 15.16
N VAL A 108 -37.30 20.67 15.30
CA VAL A 108 -36.67 19.38 15.58
C VAL A 108 -36.42 18.69 14.24
N VAL A 109 -35.17 18.38 13.95
CA VAL A 109 -34.71 17.92 12.64
C VAL A 109 -33.94 16.61 12.77
N GLY A 110 -34.39 15.58 12.07
CA GLY A 110 -33.68 14.33 11.86
C GLY A 110 -33.21 14.22 10.41
N ASP A 111 -33.62 13.14 9.72
CA ASP A 111 -33.53 13.01 8.27
C ASP A 111 -34.49 13.95 7.51
N ARG A 112 -35.53 14.44 8.21
CA ARG A 112 -36.49 15.46 7.78
C ARG A 112 -36.80 16.42 8.93
N LEU A 113 -37.58 17.47 8.64
CA LEU A 113 -38.25 18.24 9.69
C LEU A 113 -39.27 17.33 10.38
N ILE A 114 -39.10 17.12 11.68
CA ILE A 114 -39.92 16.24 12.50
C ILE A 114 -41.07 17.02 13.12
N THR A 115 -40.76 18.13 13.81
CA THR A 115 -41.75 19.02 14.40
C THR A 115 -41.21 20.43 14.53
N SER A 116 -42.11 21.42 14.62
CA SER A 116 -41.77 22.82 14.78
C SER A 116 -42.69 23.47 15.81
N ALA A 117 -42.13 24.30 16.68
CA ALA A 117 -42.87 25.09 17.65
C ALA A 117 -42.35 26.53 17.65
N SER A 118 -43.22 27.51 17.88
CA SER A 118 -42.78 28.91 17.98
C SER A 118 -43.36 29.62 19.19
N ALA A 119 -42.54 30.40 19.89
CA ALA A 119 -42.95 31.19 21.05
C ALA A 119 -42.40 32.62 20.99
N ALA A 120 -43.08 33.55 21.65
CA ALA A 120 -42.50 34.86 21.95
C ALA A 120 -41.48 34.72 23.08
N VAL A 121 -40.38 35.44 23.00
CA VAL A 121 -39.30 35.42 24.00
C VAL A 121 -38.98 36.82 24.51
N GLN A 122 -38.55 36.88 25.76
CA GLN A 122 -38.05 38.10 26.43
C GLN A 122 -36.53 38.01 26.60
N PRO A 123 -35.81 39.13 26.79
CA PRO A 123 -34.40 39.09 27.14
C PRO A 123 -34.14 38.20 28.38
N GLY A 124 -33.16 37.30 28.29
CA GLY A 124 -32.86 36.29 29.31
C GLY A 124 -33.19 34.86 28.86
N VAL A 125 -33.21 33.92 29.81
CA VAL A 125 -33.45 32.50 29.55
C VAL A 125 -34.95 32.24 29.39
N ASN A 126 -35.34 31.72 28.23
CA ASN A 126 -36.71 31.30 27.91
C ASN A 126 -36.76 29.78 27.80
N LYS A 127 -37.74 29.15 28.44
CA LYS A 127 -37.88 27.69 28.44
C LYS A 127 -39.01 27.25 27.52
N LEU A 128 -38.71 26.35 26.61
CA LEU A 128 -39.66 25.70 25.74
C LEU A 128 -39.58 24.19 25.95
N LYS A 129 -40.66 23.48 25.60
CA LYS A 129 -40.71 22.02 25.74
C LYS A 129 -41.30 21.36 24.52
N PHE A 130 -40.82 20.16 24.21
CA PHE A 130 -41.44 19.24 23.26
C PHE A 130 -41.35 17.80 23.79
N THR A 131 -42.14 16.91 23.22
CA THR A 131 -42.19 15.48 23.61
C THR A 131 -41.49 14.65 22.55
N VAL A 132 -40.61 13.74 22.96
CA VAL A 132 -39.89 12.84 22.04
C VAL A 132 -40.88 11.87 21.39
N GLY A 133 -40.98 11.92 20.06
CA GLY A 133 -41.82 11.03 19.27
C GLY A 133 -41.18 9.67 19.00
N LYS A 134 -42.01 8.69 18.64
CA LYS A 134 -41.59 7.30 18.33
C LYS A 134 -40.78 7.20 17.03
N ASP A 135 -40.92 8.17 16.13
CA ASP A 135 -40.37 8.19 14.78
C ASP A 135 -39.08 9.02 14.65
N TRP A 136 -38.44 9.39 15.77
CA TRP A 136 -37.28 10.30 15.78
C TRP A 136 -35.93 9.59 15.59
N GLY A 137 -35.92 8.27 15.40
CA GLY A 137 -34.72 7.49 15.13
C GLY A 137 -33.80 7.34 16.34
N ASN A 138 -32.50 7.59 16.16
CA ASN A 138 -31.46 7.45 17.20
C ASN A 138 -31.07 8.80 17.83
N GLY A 139 -31.60 9.91 17.33
CA GLY A 139 -31.28 11.25 17.78
C GLY A 139 -31.79 12.30 16.80
N ALA A 140 -31.91 13.53 17.27
CA ALA A 140 -32.36 14.66 16.46
C ALA A 140 -31.64 15.96 16.88
N TYR A 141 -31.67 16.93 15.97
CA TYR A 141 -31.22 18.29 16.22
C TYR A 141 -32.39 19.17 16.64
N VAL A 142 -32.15 20.04 17.62
CA VAL A 142 -32.99 21.21 17.90
C VAL A 142 -32.31 22.41 17.25
N VAL A 143 -32.99 22.99 16.27
CA VAL A 143 -32.58 24.23 15.60
C VAL A 143 -33.48 25.34 16.10
N ALA A 144 -32.94 26.24 16.91
CA ALA A 144 -33.64 27.42 17.39
C ALA A 144 -33.32 28.63 16.51
N THR A 145 -34.32 29.21 15.87
CA THR A 145 -34.18 30.45 15.09
C THR A 145 -34.94 31.58 15.78
N LEU A 146 -34.23 32.51 16.40
CA LEU A 146 -34.78 33.74 16.99
C LEU A 146 -34.81 34.85 15.95
N ARG A 147 -35.99 35.41 15.71
CA ARG A 147 -36.21 36.57 14.84
C ARG A 147 -36.57 37.78 15.70
N ARG A 148 -35.74 38.83 15.61
CA ARG A 148 -35.96 40.12 16.26
C ARG A 148 -36.61 41.10 15.27
N PRO A 149 -37.64 41.86 15.67
CA PRO A 149 -38.23 42.89 14.82
C PRO A 149 -37.26 44.06 14.55
N LEU A 150 -37.62 44.90 13.57
CA LEU A 150 -36.95 46.17 13.29
C LEU A 150 -37.11 47.12 14.48
N ASP A 151 -36.03 47.81 14.87
CA ASP A 151 -36.04 48.87 15.89
C ASP A 151 -35.46 50.15 15.30
N THR A 152 -36.36 51.03 14.85
CA THR A 152 -36.02 52.30 14.19
C THR A 152 -35.42 53.34 15.13
N LYS A 153 -35.79 53.32 16.43
CA LYS A 153 -35.26 54.28 17.41
C LYS A 153 -33.81 53.97 17.77
N ALA A 154 -33.44 52.69 17.77
CA ALA A 154 -32.09 52.25 18.04
C ALA A 154 -31.21 52.10 16.77
N ASN A 155 -31.71 52.47 15.57
CA ASN A 155 -31.07 52.22 14.28
C ASN A 155 -30.62 50.75 14.10
N ARG A 156 -31.49 49.80 14.46
CA ARG A 156 -31.20 48.36 14.43
C ARG A 156 -32.12 47.64 13.45
N MET A 157 -31.53 47.11 12.37
CA MET A 157 -32.22 46.25 11.41
C MET A 157 -32.81 44.98 12.07
N PRO A 158 -33.87 44.38 11.50
CA PRO A 158 -34.36 43.09 11.96
C PRO A 158 -33.23 42.06 11.92
N GLY A 159 -33.09 41.32 13.02
CA GLY A 159 -31.96 40.42 13.24
C GLY A 159 -32.43 38.98 13.36
N ARG A 160 -31.53 38.05 13.03
CA ARG A 160 -31.77 36.61 13.15
C ARG A 160 -30.62 35.95 13.88
N SER A 161 -30.93 35.18 14.92
CA SER A 161 -29.95 34.36 15.61
C SER A 161 -30.33 32.89 15.54
N ILE A 162 -29.36 31.99 15.32
CA ILE A 162 -29.56 30.54 15.23
C ILE A 162 -28.73 29.83 16.30
N GLY A 163 -29.33 28.84 16.96
CA GLY A 163 -28.66 27.93 17.86
C GLY A 163 -29.03 26.51 17.51
N VAL A 164 -28.06 25.60 17.57
CA VAL A 164 -28.25 24.20 17.18
C VAL A 164 -27.70 23.31 18.29
N GLN A 165 -28.51 22.34 18.74
CA GLN A 165 -28.09 21.34 19.72
C GLN A 165 -28.59 19.96 19.31
N TRP A 166 -27.76 18.93 19.49
CA TRP A 166 -28.15 17.53 19.23
C TRP A 166 -28.42 16.79 20.53
N PHE A 167 -29.35 15.84 20.48
CA PHE A 167 -29.59 14.86 21.55
C PHE A 167 -29.84 13.47 20.97
N SER A 168 -29.53 12.45 21.77
CA SER A 168 -29.76 11.04 21.43
C SER A 168 -31.12 10.55 21.93
N VAL A 169 -31.68 9.53 21.24
CA VAL A 169 -32.95 8.89 21.60
C VAL A 169 -32.76 7.38 21.78
N ASP A 170 -33.19 6.86 22.94
CA ASP A 170 -33.16 5.43 23.32
C ASP A 170 -31.77 4.76 23.18
N ARG A 171 -30.68 5.50 23.34
CA ARG A 171 -29.32 4.98 23.10
C ARG A 171 -28.99 3.83 24.04
N LYS A 172 -29.31 3.97 25.33
CA LYS A 172 -29.10 2.93 26.34
C LYS A 172 -29.86 1.63 26.04
N ALA A 173 -31.09 1.72 25.51
CA ALA A 173 -31.90 0.54 25.17
C ALA A 173 -31.33 -0.24 23.96
N LYS A 174 -30.56 0.43 23.11
CA LYS A 174 -29.92 -0.12 21.90
C LYS A 174 -28.46 -0.50 22.11
N THR A 175 -27.96 -0.44 23.35
CA THR A 175 -26.57 -0.75 23.67
C THR A 175 -26.46 -2.01 24.54
N LEU A 176 -25.59 -2.93 24.14
CA LEU A 176 -25.20 -4.10 24.93
C LEU A 176 -23.99 -3.75 25.80
N ALA A 177 -24.02 -4.15 27.07
CA ALA A 177 -22.85 -4.05 27.95
C ALA A 177 -22.07 -5.36 27.90
N LEU A 178 -20.76 -5.27 27.67
CA LEU A 178 -19.87 -6.43 27.54
C LEU A 178 -18.85 -6.39 28.67
N ASP A 179 -18.76 -7.48 29.43
CA ASP A 179 -17.70 -7.70 30.41
C ASP A 179 -16.69 -8.70 29.87
N MET A 180 -15.40 -8.33 29.89
CA MET A 180 -14.28 -9.20 29.52
C MET A 180 -13.34 -9.35 30.71
N ASN A 181 -13.39 -10.49 31.38
CA ASN A 181 -12.49 -10.77 32.51
C ASN A 181 -11.16 -11.30 31.98
N LEU A 182 -10.26 -10.38 31.63
CA LEU A 182 -8.95 -10.67 31.09
C LEU A 182 -7.88 -10.77 32.19
N PRO A 183 -6.90 -11.68 32.08
CA PRO A 183 -5.76 -11.67 32.99
C PRO A 183 -4.90 -10.43 32.76
N ALA A 184 -4.39 -9.83 33.83
CA ALA A 184 -3.47 -8.68 33.72
C ALA A 184 -2.13 -9.07 33.05
N VAL A 185 -1.64 -10.28 33.33
CA VAL A 185 -0.38 -10.82 32.79
C VAL A 185 -0.58 -12.24 32.25
N LEU A 186 0.00 -12.52 31.08
CA LEU A 186 0.03 -13.82 30.43
C LEU A 186 1.47 -14.21 30.07
N ARG A 187 1.79 -15.52 30.08
CA ARG A 187 3.06 -16.02 29.54
C ARG A 187 2.98 -16.22 28.02
N PRO A 188 4.08 -16.03 27.28
CA PRO A 188 4.14 -16.37 25.87
C PRO A 188 3.95 -17.89 25.66
N ASN A 189 3.53 -18.31 24.47
CA ASN A 189 3.24 -19.71 24.12
C ASN A 189 2.15 -20.38 24.98
N VAL A 190 1.30 -19.59 25.64
CA VAL A 190 0.14 -20.04 26.39
C VAL A 190 -1.11 -19.45 25.73
N PRO A 191 -2.20 -20.24 25.59
CA PRO A 191 -3.42 -19.71 24.98
C PRO A 191 -4.07 -18.66 25.89
N LEU A 192 -4.40 -17.51 25.31
CA LEU A 192 -5.21 -16.46 25.94
C LEU A 192 -6.68 -16.87 25.85
N ARG A 193 -7.31 -17.07 27.02
CA ARG A 193 -8.76 -17.25 27.14
C ARG A 193 -9.43 -15.90 27.32
N VAL A 194 -10.43 -15.62 26.48
CA VAL A 194 -11.23 -14.40 26.53
C VAL A 194 -12.69 -14.78 26.86
N PRO A 195 -13.06 -14.82 28.14
CA PRO A 195 -14.45 -14.97 28.53
C PRO A 195 -15.19 -13.64 28.31
N VAL A 196 -16.32 -13.70 27.61
CA VAL A 196 -17.18 -12.54 27.33
C VAL A 196 -18.56 -12.79 27.93
N LYS A 197 -19.03 -11.86 28.76
CA LYS A 197 -20.42 -11.81 29.24
C LYS A 197 -21.13 -10.65 28.57
N VAL A 198 -22.21 -10.94 27.84
CA VAL A 198 -23.07 -9.97 27.19
C VAL A 198 -24.30 -9.74 28.05
N ASN A 199 -24.48 -8.50 28.50
CA ASN A 199 -25.62 -8.04 29.28
C ASN A 199 -26.54 -7.16 28.42
N GLY A 200 -27.83 -7.12 28.76
CA GLY A 200 -28.84 -6.34 28.03
C GLY A 200 -29.58 -7.10 26.92
N LEU A 201 -29.37 -8.43 26.82
CA LEU A 201 -30.14 -9.31 25.94
C LEU A 201 -31.50 -9.66 26.57
N ALA A 202 -32.56 -9.63 25.75
CA ALA A 202 -33.84 -10.19 26.12
C ALA A 202 -33.80 -11.73 26.10
N SER A 203 -34.73 -12.37 26.81
CA SER A 203 -34.81 -13.84 26.83
C SER A 203 -35.05 -14.39 25.42
N GLY A 204 -34.14 -15.25 24.95
CA GLY A 204 -34.20 -15.84 23.61
C GLY A 204 -33.71 -14.92 22.48
N GLU A 205 -33.13 -13.77 22.80
CA GLU A 205 -32.52 -12.87 21.81
C GLU A 205 -31.18 -13.44 21.33
N ASP A 206 -31.07 -13.67 20.01
CA ASP A 206 -29.82 -14.14 19.40
C ASP A 206 -28.80 -13.01 19.30
N ALA A 207 -27.59 -13.27 19.78
CA ALA A 207 -26.46 -12.36 19.65
C ALA A 207 -25.23 -13.06 19.05
N ARG A 208 -24.37 -12.26 18.44
CA ARG A 208 -23.08 -12.65 17.88
C ARG A 208 -21.99 -11.73 18.43
N ILE A 209 -20.78 -12.28 18.57
CA ILE A 209 -19.59 -11.50 18.90
C ILE A 209 -18.47 -11.78 17.91
N VAL A 210 -17.59 -10.80 17.79
CA VAL A 210 -16.25 -10.96 17.22
C VAL A 210 -15.25 -10.40 18.20
N VAL A 211 -14.11 -11.07 18.34
CA VAL A 211 -13.01 -10.66 19.19
C VAL A 211 -11.75 -10.59 18.34
N ALA A 212 -10.98 -9.52 18.52
CA ALA A 212 -9.64 -9.38 17.97
C ALA A 212 -8.64 -9.17 19.10
N ALA A 213 -7.43 -9.70 18.94
CA ALA A 213 -6.31 -9.52 19.85
C ALA A 213 -5.11 -9.00 19.03
N VAL A 214 -4.72 -7.75 19.25
CA VAL A 214 -3.72 -7.05 18.44
C VAL A 214 -2.68 -6.40 19.32
N ASP A 215 -1.41 -6.48 18.94
CA ASP A 215 -0.33 -5.74 19.61
C ASP A 215 -0.59 -4.23 19.61
N VAL A 216 -0.53 -3.61 20.79
CA VAL A 216 -0.66 -2.15 20.97
C VAL A 216 0.40 -1.39 20.17
N GLY A 217 1.60 -1.96 19.99
CA GLY A 217 2.64 -1.40 19.13
C GLY A 217 2.16 -1.16 17.70
N ILE A 218 1.43 -2.11 17.13
CA ILE A 218 0.83 -2.00 15.78
C ILE A 218 -0.29 -0.96 15.76
N LEU A 219 -1.17 -0.98 16.77
CA LEU A 219 -2.29 -0.04 16.85
C LEU A 219 -1.82 1.42 16.99
N ASN A 220 -0.70 1.64 17.68
CA ASN A 220 -0.15 2.98 17.90
C ASN A 220 0.46 3.60 16.63
N LEU A 221 0.87 2.80 15.65
CA LEU A 221 1.42 3.31 14.38
C LEU A 221 0.43 4.23 13.65
N THR A 222 -0.86 3.95 13.76
CA THR A 222 -1.93 4.69 13.07
C THR A 222 -2.88 5.39 14.03
N ASN A 223 -2.55 5.41 15.33
CA ASN A 223 -3.45 5.83 16.41
C ASN A 223 -4.83 5.16 16.29
N TYR A 224 -4.83 3.85 16.02
CA TYR A 224 -6.04 3.08 15.75
C TYR A 224 -6.99 3.11 16.94
N LYS A 225 -8.23 3.55 16.70
CA LYS A 225 -9.29 3.54 17.69
C LYS A 225 -10.07 2.23 17.60
N PRO A 226 -10.22 1.49 18.73
CA PRO A 226 -11.07 0.30 18.76
C PRO A 226 -12.47 0.58 18.20
N PRO A 227 -13.06 -0.35 17.43
CA PRO A 227 -14.38 -0.15 16.85
C PRO A 227 -15.44 0.21 17.89
N ALA A 228 -16.20 1.25 17.59
CA ALA A 228 -17.24 1.79 18.46
C ALA A 228 -18.60 1.75 17.75
N PRO A 229 -19.26 0.58 17.62
CA PRO A 229 -20.49 0.43 16.85
C PRO A 229 -21.66 1.22 17.45
N ASP A 230 -21.71 1.37 18.77
CA ASP A 230 -22.65 2.23 19.48
C ASP A 230 -22.48 3.71 19.09
N ASP A 231 -21.26 4.23 19.03
CA ASP A 231 -20.99 5.58 18.53
C ASP A 231 -21.30 5.69 17.03
N TYR A 232 -20.96 4.66 16.26
CA TYR A 232 -21.19 4.65 14.81
C TYR A 232 -22.67 4.64 14.47
N TYR A 233 -23.51 3.76 15.05
CA TYR A 233 -24.92 3.62 14.69
C TYR A 233 -25.84 4.55 15.49
N LEU A 234 -25.50 4.86 16.74
CA LEU A 234 -26.36 5.61 17.67
C LEU A 234 -25.84 7.03 17.96
N GLY A 235 -24.65 7.38 17.45
CA GLY A 235 -24.06 8.70 17.62
C GLY A 235 -24.64 9.78 16.71
N GLN A 236 -24.17 11.00 16.92
CA GLN A 236 -24.57 12.18 16.16
C GLN A 236 -24.23 12.02 14.67
N ARG A 237 -25.22 12.23 13.81
CA ARG A 237 -25.04 12.32 12.35
C ARG A 237 -25.00 13.77 11.94
N ARG A 238 -24.27 14.10 10.86
CA ARG A 238 -24.33 15.45 10.25
C ARG A 238 -25.78 15.87 10.03
N LEU A 239 -26.13 17.10 10.39
CA LEU A 239 -27.42 17.69 10.07
C LEU A 239 -27.61 17.70 8.54
N THR A 240 -28.60 16.96 8.04
CA THR A 240 -28.88 16.82 6.60
C THR A 240 -29.71 17.97 6.04
N ALA A 241 -30.41 18.71 6.90
CA ALA A 241 -31.18 19.86 6.49
C ALA A 241 -30.28 21.08 6.25
N GLU A 242 -30.53 21.77 5.13
CA GLU A 242 -29.94 23.07 4.85
C GLU A 242 -30.88 24.18 5.30
N ILE A 243 -30.35 25.15 6.05
CA ILE A 243 -31.09 26.36 6.45
C ILE A 243 -30.70 27.48 5.49
N ARG A 244 -31.66 27.97 4.71
CA ARG A 244 -31.46 29.09 3.79
C ARG A 244 -32.32 30.27 4.23
N ASP A 245 -31.69 31.41 4.47
CA ASP A 245 -32.38 32.66 4.79
C ASP A 245 -31.73 33.87 4.11
N LEU A 246 -32.47 34.97 4.03
CA LEU A 246 -32.04 36.22 3.42
C LEU A 246 -31.64 37.28 4.47
N TYR A 247 -31.58 36.93 5.77
CA TYR A 247 -31.31 37.93 6.83
C TYR A 247 -29.91 38.54 6.70
N GLY A 248 -28.93 37.76 6.25
CA GLY A 248 -27.59 38.24 5.91
C GLY A 248 -27.49 39.01 4.59
N GLN A 249 -28.54 39.00 3.76
CA GLN A 249 -28.64 39.73 2.50
C GLN A 249 -29.62 40.92 2.57
N LEU A 250 -30.22 41.17 3.74
CA LEU A 250 -31.05 42.36 3.94
C LEU A 250 -30.16 43.58 3.70
N ILE A 251 -30.45 44.30 2.62
CA ILE A 251 -29.74 45.50 2.22
C ILE A 251 -29.85 46.51 3.36
N ASP A 252 -28.73 46.82 3.99
CA ASP A 252 -28.60 48.00 4.83
C ASP A 252 -28.68 49.22 3.90
N GLY A 253 -29.74 50.01 4.02
CA GLY A 253 -29.93 51.24 3.25
C GLY A 253 -28.86 52.32 3.53
N MET A 254 -27.89 52.06 4.42
CA MET A 254 -26.87 53.02 4.85
C MET A 254 -25.42 52.68 4.45
N GLN A 255 -25.09 51.53 3.84
CA GLN A 255 -23.75 51.28 3.28
C GLN A 255 -23.76 50.33 2.06
N GLY A 256 -23.17 50.77 0.95
CA GLY A 256 -22.96 49.97 -0.27
C GLY A 256 -21.56 49.34 -0.29
N THR A 257 -21.48 48.00 -0.39
CA THR A 257 -20.23 47.31 -0.71
C THR A 257 -20.51 46.01 -1.49
N ARG A 258 -19.67 45.71 -2.49
CA ARG A 258 -19.75 44.50 -3.34
C ARG A 258 -19.24 43.26 -2.61
N GLY A 259 -19.89 42.11 -2.86
CA GLY A 259 -19.55 40.82 -2.26
C GLY A 259 -18.32 40.14 -2.87
N GLN A 260 -17.61 39.37 -2.04
CA GLN A 260 -16.61 38.39 -2.47
C GLN A 260 -17.10 36.97 -2.18
N ILE A 261 -16.83 36.07 -3.12
CA ILE A 261 -17.05 34.63 -3.00
C ILE A 261 -15.85 34.04 -2.24
N ARG A 262 -16.12 33.24 -1.20
CA ARG A 262 -15.14 32.33 -0.59
C ARG A 262 -15.61 30.90 -0.83
N THR A 263 -14.86 30.17 -1.63
CA THR A 263 -14.89 28.71 -1.71
C THR A 263 -13.56 28.22 -1.15
N GLY A 264 -13.61 27.45 -0.07
CA GLY A 264 -12.50 26.64 0.43
C GLY A 264 -13.03 25.22 0.58
N GLY A 265 -12.54 24.32 -0.24
CA GLY A 265 -12.63 22.89 0.01
C GLY A 265 -11.34 22.46 0.66
N ASP A 266 -11.41 21.89 1.86
CA ASP A 266 -10.29 21.14 2.40
C ASP A 266 -10.18 19.86 1.57
N GLY A 267 -9.08 19.71 0.84
CA GLY A 267 -8.74 18.44 0.20
C GLY A 267 -8.51 17.41 1.29
N GLU A 268 -9.41 16.43 1.37
CA GLU A 268 -9.09 15.17 2.06
C GLU A 268 -7.81 14.61 1.43
N ALA A 269 -6.75 14.48 2.21
CA ALA A 269 -5.61 13.66 1.83
C ALA A 269 -6.01 12.19 1.95
N PRO A 270 -6.21 11.44 0.84
CA PRO A 270 -6.50 10.02 0.91
C PRO A 270 -5.16 9.29 0.79
N GLY A 271 -4.74 8.61 1.85
CA GLY A 271 -3.54 7.78 1.79
C GLY A 271 -3.57 6.70 2.84
N MET A 272 -3.97 5.49 2.45
CA MET A 272 -3.73 4.30 3.25
C MET A 272 -2.23 4.15 3.45
N LEU A 273 -1.86 3.98 4.71
CA LEU A 273 -0.51 3.85 5.21
C LEU A 273 0.08 2.50 4.77
N GLU A 274 0.80 2.48 3.65
CA GLU A 274 1.53 1.30 3.19
C GLU A 274 2.94 1.27 3.83
N GLY A 275 3.11 0.37 4.80
CA GLY A 275 4.42 -0.02 5.32
C GLY A 275 4.85 -1.39 4.79
N SER A 276 6.16 -1.65 4.77
CA SER A 276 6.71 -2.99 4.49
C SER A 276 6.07 -4.03 5.41
N ARG A 277 5.88 -5.26 4.91
CA ARG A 277 5.54 -6.40 5.78
C ARG A 277 6.66 -6.55 6.82
N PRO A 278 6.35 -6.59 8.13
CA PRO A 278 7.38 -6.73 9.14
C PRO A 278 8.13 -8.05 8.95
N SER A 279 9.44 -8.06 9.25
CA SER A 279 10.27 -9.27 9.20
C SER A 279 9.84 -10.34 10.21
N GLN A 280 9.09 -9.94 11.24
CA GLN A 280 8.45 -10.83 12.20
C GLN A 280 6.94 -10.89 11.96
N LYS A 281 6.33 -12.06 12.15
CA LYS A 281 4.88 -12.21 12.01
C LYS A 281 4.17 -11.29 13.03
N PRO A 282 3.35 -10.32 12.60
CA PRO A 282 2.66 -9.43 13.53
C PRO A 282 1.66 -10.20 14.39
N LEU A 283 1.52 -9.81 15.65
CA LEU A 283 0.48 -10.36 16.52
C LEU A 283 -0.85 -9.63 16.25
N ALA A 284 -1.61 -10.17 15.31
CA ALA A 284 -2.96 -9.73 14.98
C ALA A 284 -3.84 -10.95 14.77
N LEU A 285 -4.67 -11.28 15.76
CA LEU A 285 -5.51 -12.46 15.80
C LEU A 285 -6.99 -12.07 15.76
N TYR A 286 -7.80 -12.87 15.06
CA TYR A 286 -9.23 -12.63 14.87
C TYR A 286 -10.02 -13.91 15.08
N SER A 287 -11.10 -13.85 15.87
CA SER A 287 -11.89 -15.01 16.25
C SER A 287 -12.80 -15.55 15.15
N GLY A 288 -13.11 -14.74 14.13
CA GLY A 288 -14.30 -14.98 13.32
C GLY A 288 -15.59 -14.72 14.11
N LEU A 289 -16.72 -15.14 13.53
CA LEU A 289 -18.05 -15.02 14.13
C LEU A 289 -18.26 -16.07 15.23
N VAL A 290 -18.54 -15.62 16.46
CA VAL A 290 -18.85 -16.49 17.60
C VAL A 290 -20.29 -16.26 18.04
N THR A 291 -21.03 -17.35 18.24
CA THR A 291 -22.42 -17.29 18.73
C THR A 291 -22.46 -17.19 20.24
N VAL A 292 -23.21 -16.22 20.76
CA VAL A 292 -23.45 -16.08 22.21
C VAL A 292 -24.39 -17.18 22.67
N LYS A 293 -24.06 -17.85 23.77
CA LYS A 293 -24.91 -18.86 24.40
C LYS A 293 -26.17 -18.21 24.99
N ARG A 294 -27.19 -19.02 25.26
CA ARG A 294 -28.47 -18.55 25.83
C ARG A 294 -28.35 -17.87 27.20
N ASP A 295 -27.29 -18.17 27.95
CA ASP A 295 -26.99 -17.51 29.23
C ASP A 295 -26.24 -16.17 29.05
N GLY A 296 -26.05 -15.70 27.81
CA GLY A 296 -25.32 -14.47 27.49
C GLY A 296 -23.80 -14.61 27.52
N THR A 297 -23.25 -15.82 27.56
CA THR A 297 -21.79 -16.04 27.61
C THR A 297 -21.22 -16.49 26.27
N ALA A 298 -19.95 -16.14 26.03
CA ALA A 298 -19.14 -16.67 24.94
C ALA A 298 -17.68 -16.78 25.41
N GLU A 299 -16.91 -17.67 24.79
CA GLU A 299 -15.50 -17.85 25.07
C GLU A 299 -14.72 -17.91 23.76
N VAL A 300 -13.62 -17.17 23.70
CA VAL A 300 -12.68 -17.17 22.57
C VAL A 300 -11.30 -17.55 23.07
N LEU A 301 -10.59 -18.37 22.29
CA LEU A 301 -9.23 -18.79 22.56
C LEU A 301 -8.29 -18.25 21.49
N PHE A 302 -7.19 -17.63 21.92
CA PHE A 302 -6.12 -17.19 21.03
C PHE A 302 -4.80 -17.83 21.41
N ASP A 303 -4.14 -18.50 20.46
CA ASP A 303 -2.78 -19.00 20.66
C ASP A 303 -1.78 -17.83 20.57
N ILE A 304 -1.26 -17.41 21.71
CA ILE A 304 -0.26 -16.34 21.77
C ILE A 304 1.12 -16.94 21.53
N PRO A 305 1.84 -16.54 20.47
CA PRO A 305 3.18 -17.07 20.16
C PRO A 305 4.21 -16.55 21.18
N ALA A 306 5.49 -16.76 20.88
CA ALA A 306 6.63 -16.20 21.62
C ALA A 306 6.71 -14.66 21.49
N PHE A 307 5.72 -13.96 22.04
CA PHE A 307 5.56 -12.51 21.99
C PHE A 307 5.84 -11.87 23.35
N ALA A 308 6.41 -10.67 23.35
CA ALA A 308 6.59 -9.86 24.56
C ALA A 308 6.09 -8.44 24.28
N GLY A 309 5.05 -8.00 25.00
CA GLY A 309 4.40 -6.72 24.77
C GLY A 309 2.98 -6.68 25.36
N THR A 310 2.18 -5.69 24.92
CA THR A 310 0.79 -5.54 25.37
C THR A 310 -0.16 -5.87 24.23
N VAL A 311 -1.08 -6.80 24.49
CA VAL A 311 -2.11 -7.21 23.54
C VAL A 311 -3.41 -6.51 23.91
N ARG A 312 -3.94 -5.70 23.00
CA ARG A 312 -5.27 -5.12 23.12
C ARG A 312 -6.31 -6.09 22.58
N VAL A 313 -7.18 -6.54 23.47
CA VAL A 313 -8.34 -7.37 23.14
C VAL A 313 -9.54 -6.45 22.93
N MET A 314 -10.16 -6.55 21.75
CA MET A 314 -11.31 -5.76 21.34
C MET A 314 -12.45 -6.70 21.00
N ALA A 315 -13.59 -6.53 21.66
CA ALA A 315 -14.81 -7.29 21.37
C ALA A 315 -15.90 -6.35 20.86
N VAL A 316 -16.60 -6.82 19.82
CA VAL A 316 -17.82 -6.20 19.30
C VAL A 316 -18.92 -7.23 19.33
N ALA A 317 -20.07 -6.89 19.91
CA ALA A 317 -21.27 -7.71 19.90
C ALA A 317 -22.42 -7.01 19.19
N TRP A 318 -23.31 -7.79 18.62
CA TRP A 318 -24.57 -7.29 18.09
C TRP A 318 -25.68 -8.34 18.17
N SER A 319 -26.91 -7.85 18.23
CA SER A 319 -28.14 -8.62 18.03
C SER A 319 -28.91 -8.02 16.85
N LYS A 320 -30.22 -8.23 16.79
CA LYS A 320 -31.08 -7.64 15.76
C LYS A 320 -31.13 -6.11 15.82
N ASP A 321 -31.14 -5.55 17.03
CA ASP A 321 -31.43 -4.12 17.28
C ASP A 321 -30.47 -3.47 18.28
N LYS A 322 -29.49 -4.22 18.81
CA LYS A 322 -28.51 -3.71 19.78
C LYS A 322 -27.08 -3.97 19.34
N VAL A 323 -26.19 -3.08 19.76
CA VAL A 323 -24.74 -3.19 19.53
C VAL A 323 -23.97 -2.93 20.82
N GLY A 324 -22.80 -3.53 20.98
CA GLY A 324 -21.95 -3.31 22.15
C GLY A 324 -20.48 -3.51 21.85
N LYS A 325 -19.64 -2.97 22.73
CA LYS A 325 -18.19 -3.08 22.65
C LYS A 325 -17.57 -3.30 24.02
N ALA A 326 -16.41 -3.94 24.05
CA ALA A 326 -15.52 -3.94 25.20
C ALA A 326 -14.07 -3.95 24.72
N VAL A 327 -13.19 -3.33 25.50
CA VAL A 327 -11.76 -3.26 25.23
C VAL A 327 -11.02 -3.54 26.53
N GLY A 328 -9.94 -4.30 26.46
CA GLY A 328 -9.03 -4.51 27.58
C GLY A 328 -7.64 -4.93 27.11
N ASP A 329 -6.64 -4.65 27.92
CA ASP A 329 -5.25 -4.90 27.59
C ASP A 329 -4.69 -6.05 28.45
N VAL A 330 -3.90 -6.93 27.83
CA VAL A 330 -3.20 -8.05 28.48
C VAL A 330 -1.70 -7.89 28.24
N THR A 331 -0.91 -7.83 29.32
CA THR A 331 0.56 -7.80 29.19
C THR A 331 1.10 -9.22 29.04
N VAL A 332 1.77 -9.51 27.93
CA VAL A 332 2.40 -10.81 27.66
C VAL A 332 3.90 -10.69 27.89
N ARG A 333 4.45 -11.44 28.85
CA ARG A 333 5.90 -11.47 29.11
C ARG A 333 6.36 -12.69 29.91
N ASP A 334 7.60 -13.10 29.65
CA ASP A 334 8.33 -14.04 30.50
C ASP A 334 8.83 -13.36 31.79
N PRO A 335 9.22 -14.13 32.83
CA PRO A 335 9.83 -13.60 34.05
C PRO A 335 11.12 -12.81 33.81
N VAL A 336 11.88 -13.24 32.80
CA VAL A 336 13.05 -12.55 32.25
C VAL A 336 12.73 -12.26 30.79
N VAL A 337 12.82 -10.99 30.40
CA VAL A 337 12.44 -10.52 29.08
C VAL A 337 13.70 -10.31 28.25
N LEU A 338 13.73 -10.90 27.06
CA LEU A 338 14.74 -10.66 26.04
C LEU A 338 14.17 -9.70 25.00
N THR A 339 14.80 -8.54 24.86
CA THR A 339 14.56 -7.61 23.76
C THR A 339 15.78 -7.61 22.86
N ALA A 340 15.61 -7.99 21.60
CA ALA A 340 16.70 -7.99 20.64
C ALA A 340 16.44 -7.02 19.50
N THR A 341 17.47 -6.25 19.17
CA THR A 341 17.49 -5.30 18.06
C THR A 341 18.52 -5.76 17.04
N LEU A 342 18.08 -5.93 15.80
CA LEU A 342 18.88 -6.32 14.66
C LEU A 342 18.44 -5.48 13.44
N PRO A 343 19.30 -5.32 12.43
CA PRO A 343 18.91 -4.71 11.16
C PRO A 343 17.71 -5.43 10.53
N ARG A 344 16.96 -4.75 9.64
CA ARG A 344 15.84 -5.37 8.91
C ARG A 344 16.27 -6.45 7.91
N PHE A 345 17.48 -6.33 7.38
CA PHE A 345 18.13 -7.25 6.45
C PHE A 345 19.65 -7.11 6.59
N LEU A 346 20.42 -8.01 5.99
CA LEU A 346 21.86 -7.81 5.75
C LEU A 346 22.16 -7.90 4.26
N ARG A 347 23.28 -7.34 3.84
CA ARG A 347 23.89 -7.64 2.54
C ARG A 347 25.10 -8.55 2.71
N ASN A 348 25.44 -9.30 1.66
CA ASN A 348 26.70 -10.03 1.67
C ASN A 348 27.87 -9.05 1.86
N GLY A 349 28.77 -9.35 2.79
CA GLY A 349 29.86 -8.45 3.17
C GLY A 349 29.53 -7.43 4.27
N ASP A 350 28.26 -7.35 4.72
CA ASP A 350 27.92 -6.55 5.90
C ASP A 350 28.40 -7.21 7.19
N ALA A 351 28.83 -6.37 8.12
CA ALA A 351 29.15 -6.72 9.50
C ALA A 351 28.33 -5.84 10.45
N ALA A 352 27.27 -6.40 11.00
CA ALA A 352 26.34 -5.71 11.90
C ALA A 352 26.50 -6.18 13.34
N THR A 353 25.76 -5.55 14.27
CA THR A 353 25.70 -5.97 15.66
C THR A 353 24.25 -6.21 16.07
N MET A 354 23.96 -7.39 16.62
CA MET A 354 22.72 -7.65 17.35
C MET A 354 22.88 -7.15 18.77
N HIS A 355 22.04 -6.21 19.18
CA HIS A 355 21.99 -5.77 20.56
C HIS A 355 20.86 -6.49 21.28
N MET A 356 21.13 -7.01 22.48
CA MET A 356 20.15 -7.73 23.28
C MET A 356 20.13 -7.17 24.69
N ASP A 357 18.96 -6.72 25.12
CA ASP A 357 18.67 -6.39 26.51
C ASP A 357 18.00 -7.58 27.19
N ILE A 358 18.56 -8.00 28.32
CA ILE A 358 17.97 -9.01 29.20
C ILE A 358 17.52 -8.31 30.47
N ASP A 359 16.21 -8.25 30.66
CA ASP A 359 15.57 -7.63 31.82
C ASP A 359 15.02 -8.72 32.75
N ASN A 360 15.66 -8.90 33.91
CA ASN A 360 15.18 -9.83 34.92
C ASN A 360 14.08 -9.15 35.76
N VAL A 361 12.83 -9.22 35.32
CA VAL A 361 11.71 -8.55 35.98
C VAL A 361 11.32 -9.24 37.30
N GLU A 362 11.24 -10.57 37.28
CA GLU A 362 10.79 -11.39 38.43
C GLU A 362 11.47 -12.76 38.54
N GLY A 363 12.49 -13.03 37.72
CA GLY A 363 13.31 -14.23 37.79
C GLY A 363 14.26 -14.24 39.00
N ALA A 364 14.79 -15.43 39.33
CA ALA A 364 15.75 -15.58 40.41
C ALA A 364 17.06 -14.81 40.11
N ALA A 365 17.68 -14.26 41.15
CA ALA A 365 18.99 -13.63 41.02
C ALA A 365 20.07 -14.70 40.77
N GLY A 366 20.98 -14.45 39.83
CA GLY A 366 22.10 -15.33 39.52
C GLY A 366 22.66 -15.12 38.13
N ASP A 367 23.41 -16.10 37.63
CA ASP A 367 24.05 -16.04 36.33
C ASP A 367 23.09 -16.51 35.23
N TYR A 368 22.95 -15.68 34.19
CA TYR A 368 22.18 -16.00 32.99
C TYR A 368 23.14 -16.14 31.81
N ALA A 369 23.07 -17.29 31.13
CA ALA A 369 23.84 -17.58 29.94
C ALA A 369 22.99 -17.38 28.68
N VAL A 370 23.43 -16.47 27.81
CA VAL A 370 22.82 -16.15 26.51
C VAL A 370 23.65 -16.82 25.43
N ALA A 371 23.04 -17.76 24.70
CA ALA A 371 23.64 -18.44 23.56
C ALA A 371 22.92 -18.04 22.27
N VAL A 372 23.69 -17.66 21.24
CA VAL A 372 23.16 -17.31 19.92
C VAL A 372 23.74 -18.27 18.89
N THR A 373 22.85 -18.86 18.08
CA THR A 373 23.22 -19.72 16.95
C THR A 373 22.61 -19.15 15.67
N ALA A 374 23.27 -19.34 14.54
CA ALA A 374 22.80 -18.91 13.23
C ALA A 374 22.68 -20.10 12.28
N SER A 375 21.71 -20.04 11.38
CA SER A 375 21.52 -21.01 10.29
C SER A 375 21.06 -20.31 9.00
N GLY A 376 21.18 -21.02 7.88
CA GLY A 376 20.89 -20.47 6.55
C GLY A 376 22.00 -19.54 6.07
N ALA A 377 21.63 -18.41 5.49
CA ALA A 377 22.57 -17.42 4.95
C ALA A 377 23.25 -16.53 6.02
N ALA A 378 22.72 -16.56 7.24
CA ALA A 378 23.21 -15.80 8.39
C ALA A 378 24.39 -16.49 9.09
N SER A 379 25.32 -15.72 9.64
CA SER A 379 26.43 -16.25 10.43
C SER A 379 26.85 -15.32 11.58
N ILE A 380 27.49 -15.91 12.58
CA ILE A 380 28.05 -15.22 13.76
C ILE A 380 29.56 -15.39 13.70
N THR A 381 30.30 -14.31 13.91
CA THR A 381 31.77 -14.32 13.81
C THR A 381 32.43 -14.69 15.13
N GLU A 382 31.90 -14.24 16.29
CA GLU A 382 32.47 -14.49 17.62
C GLU A 382 31.40 -14.42 18.75
N ARG A 383 31.75 -14.85 19.97
CA ARG A 383 30.95 -14.71 21.22
C ARG A 383 29.53 -15.30 21.15
N ALA A 384 29.42 -16.51 20.60
CA ALA A 384 28.16 -17.25 20.52
C ALA A 384 27.54 -17.56 21.90
N THR A 385 28.29 -17.49 23.00
CA THR A 385 27.75 -17.63 24.35
C THR A 385 28.37 -16.60 25.29
N GLN A 386 27.53 -15.90 26.06
CA GLN A 386 27.94 -14.92 27.07
C GLN A 386 27.16 -15.17 28.35
N THR A 387 27.83 -15.09 29.51
CA THR A 387 27.19 -15.23 30.82
C THR A 387 27.25 -13.89 31.54
N LEU A 388 26.14 -13.48 32.13
CA LEU A 388 26.03 -12.23 32.87
C LEU A 388 25.28 -12.43 34.19
N PRO A 389 25.75 -11.80 35.29
CA PRO A 389 25.00 -11.80 36.54
C PRO A 389 23.82 -10.82 36.45
N LEU A 390 22.62 -11.28 36.78
CA LEU A 390 21.41 -10.48 36.86
C LEU A 390 20.71 -10.67 38.20
N ARG A 391 20.55 -9.57 38.94
CA ARG A 391 19.65 -9.51 40.10
C ARG A 391 18.20 -9.34 39.65
N ALA A 392 17.25 -9.60 40.56
CA ALA A 392 15.86 -9.26 40.32
C ALA A 392 15.72 -7.74 40.10
N LYS A 393 14.89 -7.36 39.13
CA LYS A 393 14.66 -5.99 38.62
C LYS A 393 15.90 -5.33 38.02
N GLN A 394 16.89 -6.11 37.61
CA GLN A 394 18.08 -5.61 36.92
C GLN A 394 17.99 -5.92 35.43
N ARG A 395 18.44 -4.96 34.62
CA ARG A 395 18.69 -5.12 33.19
C ARG A 395 20.19 -5.17 32.93
N ALA A 396 20.58 -5.98 31.96
CA ALA A 396 21.91 -5.94 31.38
C ALA A 396 21.82 -6.17 29.87
N SER A 397 22.83 -5.69 29.16
CA SER A 397 22.87 -5.73 27.70
C SER A 397 24.06 -6.52 27.22
N VAL A 398 23.88 -7.25 26.13
CA VAL A 398 24.96 -7.95 25.42
C VAL A 398 24.87 -7.66 23.94
N SER A 399 26.01 -7.72 23.27
CA SER A 399 26.09 -7.51 21.83
C SER A 399 26.77 -8.70 21.17
N VAL A 400 26.24 -9.11 20.02
CA VAL A 400 26.77 -10.22 19.22
C VAL A 400 26.98 -9.74 17.78
N PRO A 401 28.18 -9.90 17.22
CA PRO A 401 28.45 -9.50 15.84
C PRO A 401 27.78 -10.47 14.85
N LEU A 402 27.11 -9.90 13.85
CA LEU A 402 26.42 -10.61 12.77
C LEU A 402 27.15 -10.39 11.45
N SER A 403 27.14 -11.39 10.56
CA SER A 403 27.62 -11.20 9.19
C SER A 403 26.80 -12.00 8.16
N GLY A 404 26.66 -11.42 6.97
CA GLY A 404 26.03 -12.05 5.81
C GLY A 404 27.08 -12.63 4.85
N LYS A 405 27.15 -13.96 4.72
CA LYS A 405 28.16 -14.64 3.87
C LYS A 405 27.59 -15.25 2.59
N ALA A 406 26.29 -15.52 2.55
CA ALA A 406 25.57 -16.03 1.39
C ALA A 406 24.30 -15.20 1.16
N ALA A 407 23.64 -15.38 0.02
CA ALA A 407 22.32 -14.82 -0.21
C ALA A 407 21.22 -15.82 0.18
N GLY A 408 20.13 -15.34 0.77
CA GLY A 408 18.96 -16.14 1.13
C GLY A 408 18.45 -15.86 2.54
N ALA A 409 17.48 -16.68 2.97
CA ALA A 409 16.93 -16.60 4.30
C ALA A 409 17.96 -17.04 5.35
N GLY A 410 18.05 -16.28 6.43
CA GLY A 410 18.84 -16.60 7.62
C GLY A 410 17.99 -16.57 8.87
N THR A 411 18.41 -17.29 9.90
CA THR A 411 17.75 -17.28 11.21
C THR A 411 18.78 -17.22 12.33
N PHE A 412 18.52 -16.40 13.34
CA PHE A 412 19.25 -16.36 14.60
C PHE A 412 18.38 -16.92 15.71
N ASN A 413 18.85 -17.97 16.37
CA ASN A 413 18.20 -18.53 17.56
C ASN A 413 18.96 -18.06 18.79
N VAL A 414 18.26 -17.31 19.65
CA VAL A 414 18.77 -16.87 20.96
C VAL A 414 18.15 -17.75 22.03
N LYS A 415 19.01 -18.38 22.83
CA LYS A 415 18.64 -19.16 24.00
C LYS A 415 19.21 -18.51 25.25
N VAL A 416 18.35 -18.14 26.19
CA VAL A 416 18.75 -17.66 27.51
C VAL A 416 18.45 -18.75 28.53
N THR A 417 19.46 -19.15 29.29
CA THR A 417 19.32 -20.08 30.42
C THR A 417 19.72 -19.39 31.71
N GLY A 418 19.06 -19.73 32.81
CA GLY A 418 19.30 -19.07 34.10
C GLY A 418 19.05 -20.00 35.29
N PRO A 419 19.11 -19.44 36.52
CA PRO A 419 18.91 -20.20 37.75
C PRO A 419 17.54 -20.89 37.79
N SER A 420 17.43 -21.91 38.64
CA SER A 420 16.19 -22.68 38.84
C SER A 420 15.64 -23.33 37.55
N GLY A 421 16.51 -23.62 36.57
CA GLY A 421 16.12 -24.25 35.31
C GLY A 421 15.39 -23.34 34.33
N PHE A 422 15.47 -22.01 34.51
CA PHE A 422 14.87 -21.06 33.58
C PHE A 422 15.46 -21.23 32.17
N THR A 423 14.59 -21.29 31.16
CA THR A 423 14.97 -21.31 29.75
C THR A 423 14.02 -20.46 28.93
N LEU A 424 14.59 -19.68 28.02
CA LEU A 424 13.87 -18.81 27.10
C LEU A 424 14.50 -18.96 25.71
N GLU A 425 13.69 -19.25 24.70
CA GLU A 425 14.16 -19.35 23.33
C GLU A 425 13.38 -18.36 22.43
N ARG A 426 14.12 -17.69 21.55
CA ARG A 426 13.58 -16.76 20.55
C ARG A 426 14.29 -16.96 19.22
N THR A 427 13.52 -16.96 18.14
CA THR A 427 14.02 -17.07 16.77
C THR A 427 13.75 -15.78 16.03
N TYR A 428 14.80 -15.24 15.40
CA TYR A 428 14.75 -14.01 14.61
C TYR A 428 15.09 -14.37 13.16
N ALA A 429 14.14 -14.14 12.25
CA ALA A 429 14.39 -14.26 10.82
C ALA A 429 15.13 -13.02 10.33
N LEU A 430 16.14 -13.21 9.47
CA LEU A 430 16.88 -12.14 8.83
C LEU A 430 17.30 -12.55 7.43
N ASP A 431 16.82 -11.82 6.43
CA ASP A 431 17.22 -12.07 5.05
C ASP A 431 18.60 -11.47 4.78
N VAL A 432 19.47 -12.27 4.16
CA VAL A 432 20.74 -11.79 3.62
C VAL A 432 20.58 -11.64 2.11
N LYS A 433 20.70 -10.41 1.63
CA LYS A 433 20.56 -10.03 0.23
C LYS A 433 21.94 -9.91 -0.42
N PRO A 434 22.05 -10.06 -1.73
CA PRO A 434 23.27 -9.66 -2.41
C PRO A 434 23.52 -8.15 -2.27
N ALA A 435 24.80 -7.75 -2.18
CA ALA A 435 25.25 -6.38 -2.22
C ALA A 435 25.33 -5.83 -3.65
N THR A 436 25.40 -6.73 -4.63
CA THR A 436 25.45 -6.43 -6.06
C THR A 436 24.13 -6.79 -6.74
N GLN A 437 23.84 -6.16 -7.87
CA GLN A 437 22.66 -6.49 -8.66
C GLN A 437 22.81 -7.87 -9.31
N VAL A 438 21.70 -8.60 -9.42
CA VAL A 438 21.69 -9.89 -10.10
C VAL A 438 21.85 -9.65 -11.60
N LEU A 439 22.90 -10.21 -12.19
CA LEU A 439 23.15 -10.16 -13.62
C LEU A 439 22.65 -11.42 -14.32
N ALA A 440 22.56 -11.35 -15.64
CA ALA A 440 22.34 -12.50 -16.51
C ALA A 440 23.38 -12.48 -17.63
N ARG A 441 24.20 -13.53 -17.72
CA ARG A 441 25.17 -13.73 -18.80
C ARG A 441 24.60 -14.74 -19.77
N ARG A 442 24.30 -14.28 -20.98
CA ARG A 442 23.72 -15.11 -22.04
C ARG A 442 24.82 -15.53 -23.03
N THR A 443 24.96 -16.83 -23.24
CA THR A 443 25.89 -17.44 -24.19
C THR A 443 25.11 -18.30 -25.17
N VAL A 444 25.41 -18.14 -26.46
CA VAL A 444 24.85 -18.98 -27.52
C VAL A 444 25.94 -19.92 -28.01
N LYS A 445 25.65 -21.22 -28.02
CA LYS A 445 26.56 -22.24 -28.52
C LYS A 445 25.84 -23.08 -29.58
N PRO A 446 26.39 -23.23 -30.80
CA PRO A 446 25.86 -24.21 -31.76
C PRO A 446 26.05 -25.63 -31.21
N LEU A 447 25.09 -26.50 -31.48
CA LEU A 447 25.12 -27.92 -31.16
C LEU A 447 24.90 -28.72 -32.45
N ALA A 448 26.00 -29.18 -33.05
CA ALA A 448 25.94 -30.08 -34.21
C ALA A 448 25.43 -31.48 -33.81
N LYS A 449 25.05 -32.28 -34.80
CA LYS A 449 24.67 -33.70 -34.59
C LYS A 449 25.76 -34.45 -33.82
N GLY A 450 25.38 -35.11 -32.72
CA GLY A 450 26.26 -35.86 -31.83
C GLY A 450 27.09 -35.01 -30.88
N GLU A 451 27.07 -33.67 -30.99
CA GLU A 451 27.78 -32.79 -30.07
C GLU A 451 27.06 -32.72 -28.72
N SER A 452 27.84 -32.59 -27.64
CA SER A 452 27.32 -32.43 -26.28
C SER A 452 27.75 -31.11 -25.63
N LEU A 453 26.86 -30.53 -24.83
CA LEU A 453 27.10 -29.43 -23.91
C LEU A 453 27.01 -29.96 -22.48
N THR A 454 28.00 -29.67 -21.64
CA THR A 454 27.97 -30.00 -20.21
C THR A 454 28.01 -28.72 -19.39
N LEU A 455 27.09 -28.61 -18.43
CA LEU A 455 26.95 -27.50 -17.49
C LEU A 455 27.26 -28.00 -16.08
N SER A 456 28.30 -27.46 -15.45
CA SER A 456 28.79 -27.82 -14.11
C SER A 456 28.87 -26.60 -13.18
N SER A 457 29.18 -26.82 -11.91
CA SER A 457 29.16 -25.78 -10.87
C SER A 457 30.19 -24.66 -11.04
N ASP A 458 31.23 -24.88 -11.85
CA ASP A 458 32.28 -23.90 -12.17
C ASP A 458 31.73 -22.60 -12.77
N MET A 459 30.58 -22.64 -13.46
CA MET A 459 29.96 -21.43 -14.01
C MET A 459 29.43 -20.45 -12.96
N PHE A 460 29.33 -20.87 -11.70
CA PHE A 460 28.87 -20.03 -10.59
C PHE A 460 30.01 -19.53 -9.70
N ALA A 461 31.26 -19.85 -10.02
CA ALA A 461 32.43 -19.58 -9.15
C ALA A 461 32.64 -18.10 -8.84
N ASP A 462 32.18 -17.19 -9.70
CA ASP A 462 32.28 -15.74 -9.51
C ASP A 462 30.97 -15.08 -9.03
N LEU A 463 30.00 -15.89 -8.58
CA LEU A 463 28.72 -15.45 -8.05
C LEU A 463 28.65 -15.65 -6.53
N VAL A 464 27.88 -14.79 -5.85
CA VAL A 464 27.61 -14.91 -4.42
C VAL A 464 26.90 -16.26 -4.16
N PRO A 465 27.37 -17.07 -3.20
CA PRO A 465 26.72 -18.33 -2.85
C PRO A 465 25.23 -18.15 -2.54
N GLY A 466 24.39 -19.08 -3.02
CA GLY A 466 22.93 -19.01 -2.91
C GLY A 466 22.23 -18.10 -3.92
N SER A 467 22.97 -17.33 -4.74
CA SER A 467 22.38 -16.46 -5.78
C SER A 467 22.41 -17.06 -7.20
N GLY A 468 23.21 -18.10 -7.43
CA GLY A 468 23.47 -18.67 -8.75
C GLY A 468 22.33 -19.54 -9.30
N GLY A 469 22.06 -19.41 -10.59
CA GLY A 469 21.18 -20.31 -11.33
C GLY A 469 21.44 -20.24 -12.83
N VAL A 470 21.03 -21.27 -13.56
CA VAL A 470 21.19 -21.39 -15.00
C VAL A 470 19.85 -21.72 -15.66
N SER A 471 19.58 -21.08 -16.78
CA SER A 471 18.51 -21.46 -17.71
C SER A 471 19.12 -21.86 -19.04
N VAL A 472 18.69 -22.98 -19.60
CA VAL A 472 19.12 -23.49 -20.90
C VAL A 472 17.92 -23.69 -21.81
N SER A 473 18.06 -23.24 -23.05
CA SER A 473 17.11 -23.51 -24.13
C SER A 473 17.86 -24.13 -25.30
N VAL A 474 17.39 -25.26 -25.85
CA VAL A 474 18.02 -25.90 -27.01
C VAL A 474 17.00 -26.10 -28.12
N GLY A 475 17.16 -25.38 -29.22
CA GLY A 475 16.23 -25.37 -30.35
C GLY A 475 16.79 -24.67 -31.59
N PRO A 476 15.96 -24.41 -32.61
CA PRO A 476 16.39 -23.81 -33.88
C PRO A 476 16.60 -22.29 -33.80
N SER A 477 16.00 -21.64 -32.78
CA SER A 477 16.03 -20.19 -32.59
C SER A 477 16.99 -19.82 -31.47
N THR A 478 17.79 -18.76 -31.66
CA THR A 478 18.58 -18.19 -30.57
C THR A 478 17.75 -17.21 -29.74
N ALA A 479 16.76 -16.55 -30.33
CA ALA A 479 16.00 -15.50 -29.67
C ALA A 479 14.86 -15.98 -28.76
N LEU A 480 14.38 -17.21 -28.94
CA LEU A 480 13.23 -17.77 -28.25
C LEU A 480 13.65 -18.68 -27.07
N ASP A 481 14.48 -18.15 -26.18
CA ASP A 481 15.02 -18.81 -24.99
C ASP A 481 14.05 -18.74 -23.79
N ALA A 482 12.87 -19.35 -23.95
CA ALA A 482 11.75 -19.23 -23.00
C ALA A 482 12.12 -19.50 -21.53
N ALA A 483 13.04 -20.44 -21.25
CA ALA A 483 13.50 -20.71 -19.88
C ALA A 483 14.24 -19.52 -19.25
N ALA A 484 15.09 -18.83 -20.02
CA ALA A 484 15.80 -17.64 -19.55
C ALA A 484 14.86 -16.44 -19.42
N ILE A 485 13.95 -16.29 -20.39
CA ILE A 485 12.98 -15.20 -20.43
C ILE A 485 11.97 -15.29 -19.27
N LEU A 486 11.43 -16.48 -18.99
CA LEU A 486 10.54 -16.70 -17.86
C LEU A 486 11.24 -16.39 -16.54
N LYS A 487 12.53 -16.74 -16.40
CA LYS A 487 13.30 -16.40 -15.21
C LYS A 487 13.57 -14.91 -15.08
N ALA A 488 13.76 -14.20 -16.19
CA ALA A 488 13.89 -12.75 -16.22
C ALA A 488 12.58 -12.05 -15.76
N LEU A 489 11.42 -12.50 -16.26
CA LEU A 489 10.11 -12.03 -15.81
C LEU A 489 9.87 -12.31 -14.32
N ASP A 490 10.22 -13.51 -13.85
CA ASP A 490 10.08 -13.92 -12.45
C ASP A 490 10.85 -12.99 -11.50
N ARG A 491 12.10 -12.66 -11.86
CA ARG A 491 13.04 -11.84 -11.08
C ARG A 491 12.70 -10.35 -11.06
N TYR A 492 11.93 -9.86 -12.02
CA TYR A 492 11.65 -8.44 -12.16
C TYR A 492 10.94 -7.90 -10.89
N PRO A 493 11.55 -6.96 -10.13
CA PRO A 493 11.18 -6.72 -8.73
C PRO A 493 10.08 -5.67 -8.53
N PHE A 494 9.63 -5.05 -9.61
CA PHE A 494 8.59 -4.02 -9.60
C PHE A 494 7.26 -4.62 -10.07
N GLY A 495 6.17 -3.87 -9.91
CA GLY A 495 4.83 -4.42 -10.08
C GLY A 495 3.80 -3.41 -10.55
N CYS A 496 4.10 -2.60 -11.56
CA CYS A 496 3.04 -1.89 -12.28
C CYS A 496 2.11 -2.89 -13.00
N SER A 497 0.92 -2.47 -13.41
CA SER A 497 -0.09 -3.36 -14.00
C SER A 497 0.38 -4.01 -15.29
N GLU A 498 1.17 -3.30 -16.11
CA GLU A 498 1.85 -3.88 -17.26
C GLU A 498 2.73 -5.06 -16.85
N GLN A 499 3.55 -4.90 -15.82
CA GLN A 499 4.52 -5.91 -15.39
C GLN A 499 3.86 -7.10 -14.73
N VAL A 500 2.83 -6.86 -13.91
CA VAL A 500 2.02 -7.93 -13.31
C VAL A 500 1.40 -8.78 -14.43
N THR A 501 0.85 -8.12 -15.46
CA THR A 501 0.27 -8.80 -16.62
C THR A 501 1.33 -9.55 -17.43
N SER A 502 2.45 -8.91 -17.77
CA SER A 502 3.57 -9.52 -18.52
C SER A 502 4.20 -10.72 -17.81
N ARG A 503 4.21 -10.73 -16.48
CA ARG A 503 4.68 -11.86 -15.67
C ARG A 503 3.66 -13.00 -15.61
N ALA A 504 2.37 -12.68 -15.53
CA ALA A 504 1.31 -13.68 -15.37
C ALA A 504 0.82 -14.30 -16.70
N LEU A 505 0.81 -13.53 -17.79
CA LEU A 505 0.30 -13.95 -19.09
C LEU A 505 1.01 -15.20 -19.64
N PRO A 506 2.36 -15.32 -19.61
CA PRO A 506 3.03 -16.54 -20.04
C PRO A 506 2.74 -17.74 -19.14
N LEU A 507 2.49 -17.52 -17.84
CA LEU A 507 2.22 -18.59 -16.87
C LEU A 507 0.92 -19.35 -17.14
N LEU A 508 -0.07 -18.69 -17.77
CA LEU A 508 -1.30 -19.33 -18.25
C LEU A 508 -1.03 -20.51 -19.21
N TYR A 509 0.15 -20.51 -19.84
CA TYR A 509 0.55 -21.47 -20.87
C TYR A 509 1.84 -22.23 -20.53
N VAL A 510 2.51 -21.92 -19.42
CA VAL A 510 3.79 -22.54 -19.08
C VAL A 510 3.65 -24.05 -18.92
N ASN A 511 2.50 -24.54 -18.45
CA ASN A 511 2.21 -25.97 -18.36
C ASN A 511 2.16 -26.67 -19.73
N GLU A 512 1.87 -25.97 -20.83
CA GLU A 512 1.96 -26.55 -22.18
C GLU A 512 3.42 -26.69 -22.62
N LEU A 513 4.25 -25.68 -22.35
CA LEU A 513 5.70 -25.71 -22.59
C LEU A 513 6.41 -26.72 -21.66
N ALA A 514 5.93 -26.85 -20.41
CA ALA A 514 6.44 -27.75 -19.39
C ALA A 514 5.99 -29.20 -19.61
N LYS A 515 4.78 -29.46 -20.13
CA LYS A 515 4.35 -30.81 -20.52
C LYS A 515 5.20 -31.37 -21.67
N SER A 516 5.75 -30.53 -22.54
CA SER A 516 6.78 -30.94 -23.52
C SER A 516 8.19 -31.07 -22.93
N ALA A 517 8.49 -30.46 -21.77
CA ALA A 517 9.84 -30.40 -21.20
C ALA A 517 10.07 -31.19 -19.88
N GLN A 518 9.00 -31.70 -19.23
CA GLN A 518 9.02 -32.27 -17.87
C GLN A 518 9.74 -31.37 -16.84
N LEU A 519 9.42 -30.06 -16.87
CA LEU A 519 9.78 -29.16 -15.79
C LEU A 519 9.03 -29.58 -14.51
N ALA A 520 9.70 -29.53 -13.36
CA ALA A 520 9.02 -29.70 -12.08
C ALA A 520 7.85 -28.70 -12.01
N MET A 521 6.63 -29.21 -11.84
CA MET A 521 5.45 -28.35 -11.71
C MET A 521 5.58 -27.55 -10.42
N ASP A 522 5.86 -26.26 -10.54
CA ASP A 522 5.75 -25.31 -9.45
C ASP A 522 4.27 -25.27 -9.03
N THR A 523 3.97 -25.86 -7.87
CA THR A 523 2.61 -25.96 -7.31
C THR A 523 2.01 -24.59 -7.00
N GLU A 524 2.82 -23.53 -7.01
CA GLU A 524 2.40 -22.16 -6.73
C GLU A 524 2.03 -21.36 -7.98
N ILE A 525 2.20 -21.89 -9.21
CA ILE A 525 1.90 -21.15 -10.46
C ILE A 525 0.45 -20.67 -10.47
N ASP A 526 -0.51 -21.55 -10.13
CA ASP A 526 -1.93 -21.20 -10.11
C ASP A 526 -2.21 -20.11 -9.08
N GLN A 527 -1.54 -20.15 -7.93
CA GLN A 527 -1.69 -19.12 -6.90
C GLN A 527 -1.11 -17.78 -7.38
N ARG A 528 0.05 -17.79 -8.04
CA ARG A 528 0.63 -16.57 -8.63
C ARG A 528 -0.28 -15.94 -9.68
N ILE A 529 -1.00 -16.75 -10.47
CA ILE A 529 -1.99 -16.25 -11.44
C ILE A 529 -3.18 -15.64 -10.72
N ARG A 530 -3.71 -16.28 -9.66
CA ARG A 530 -4.80 -15.72 -8.83
C ARG A 530 -4.39 -14.40 -8.18
N ASP A 531 -3.20 -14.34 -7.58
CA ASP A 531 -2.66 -13.13 -6.97
C ASP A 531 -2.50 -11.99 -8.00
N ALA A 532 -2.10 -12.33 -9.23
CA ALA A 532 -2.02 -11.36 -10.32
C ALA A 532 -3.41 -10.84 -10.74
N ILE A 533 -4.41 -11.73 -10.85
CA ILE A 533 -5.81 -11.34 -11.12
C ILE A 533 -6.31 -10.41 -10.02
N ASP A 534 -6.19 -10.80 -8.75
CA ASP A 534 -6.67 -10.00 -7.62
C ASP A 534 -6.00 -8.63 -7.56
N ARG A 535 -4.67 -8.58 -7.80
CA ARG A 535 -3.91 -7.32 -7.83
C ARG A 535 -4.33 -6.41 -8.98
N LEU A 536 -4.61 -6.94 -10.16
CA LEU A 536 -5.05 -6.17 -11.31
C LEU A 536 -6.49 -5.64 -11.10
N LEU A 537 -7.38 -6.47 -10.56
CA LEU A 537 -8.75 -6.06 -10.24
C LEU A 537 -8.81 -5.00 -9.13
N ALA A 538 -7.89 -5.04 -8.16
CA ALA A 538 -7.74 -3.99 -7.15
C ALA A 538 -7.29 -2.64 -7.76
N ARG A 539 -6.80 -2.64 -9.00
CA ARG A 539 -6.40 -1.45 -9.77
C ARG A 539 -7.42 -1.05 -10.84
N GLN A 540 -8.58 -1.68 -10.84
CA GLN A 540 -9.67 -1.33 -11.74
C GLN A 540 -10.43 -0.10 -11.19
N GLY A 541 -10.68 0.88 -12.05
CA GLY A 541 -11.56 2.03 -11.80
C GLY A 541 -13.03 1.64 -11.88
N SER A 542 -13.91 2.51 -11.39
CA SER A 542 -15.36 2.28 -11.42
C SER A 542 -15.96 2.26 -12.84
N ASP A 543 -15.26 2.88 -13.79
CA ASP A 543 -15.57 2.90 -15.22
C ASP A 543 -15.07 1.65 -15.98
N GLY A 544 -14.25 0.81 -15.33
CA GLY A 544 -13.65 -0.39 -15.92
C GLY A 544 -12.21 -0.24 -16.41
N SER A 545 -11.63 0.97 -16.35
CA SER A 545 -10.22 1.26 -16.69
C SER A 545 -9.25 0.66 -15.67
N PHE A 546 -7.97 0.51 -16.04
CA PHE A 546 -6.91 -0.01 -15.18
C PHE A 546 -5.76 0.99 -15.05
N GLY A 547 -5.38 1.28 -13.81
CA GLY A 547 -4.24 2.14 -13.54
C GLY A 547 -2.91 1.43 -13.64
N LEU A 548 -1.88 2.16 -14.04
CA LEU A 548 -0.51 1.62 -14.08
C LEU A 548 -0.02 1.23 -12.68
N TRP A 549 -0.33 2.04 -11.66
CA TRP A 549 0.12 1.81 -10.28
C TRP A 549 -1.03 1.74 -9.26
N GLY A 550 -2.14 2.42 -9.52
CA GLY A 550 -3.33 2.52 -8.64
C GLY A 550 -4.64 2.18 -9.36
N ALA A 551 -5.78 2.58 -8.78
CA ALA A 551 -7.11 2.33 -9.34
C ALA A 551 -7.47 3.31 -10.46
N GLY A 552 -7.98 2.79 -11.58
CA GLY A 552 -8.39 3.56 -12.75
C GLY A 552 -7.23 4.17 -13.54
N GLY A 553 -7.47 4.68 -14.74
CA GLY A 553 -6.41 5.26 -15.56
C GLY A 553 -6.90 5.70 -16.94
N GLU A 554 -5.99 6.28 -17.73
CA GLU A 554 -6.29 6.80 -19.08
C GLU A 554 -5.54 6.04 -20.19
N ASP A 555 -4.77 5.00 -19.84
CA ASP A 555 -3.97 4.22 -20.78
C ASP A 555 -4.81 3.09 -21.41
N VAL A 556 -5.53 3.41 -22.49
CA VAL A 556 -6.44 2.48 -23.18
C VAL A 556 -5.68 1.26 -23.72
N TRP A 557 -4.41 1.40 -24.08
CA TRP A 557 -3.58 0.27 -24.49
C TRP A 557 -3.37 -0.71 -23.33
N LEU A 558 -3.05 -0.19 -22.14
CA LEU A 558 -2.92 -0.98 -20.91
C LEU A 558 -4.25 -1.65 -20.55
N ASP A 559 -5.37 -0.94 -20.68
CA ASP A 559 -6.70 -1.49 -20.44
C ASP A 559 -6.97 -2.72 -21.32
N ALA A 560 -6.64 -2.61 -22.61
CA ALA A 560 -6.74 -3.73 -23.55
C ALA A 560 -5.79 -4.87 -23.17
N TYR A 561 -4.54 -4.57 -22.79
CA TYR A 561 -3.54 -5.58 -22.38
C TYR A 561 -3.98 -6.38 -21.15
N VAL A 562 -4.47 -5.70 -20.11
CA VAL A 562 -4.99 -6.33 -18.89
C VAL A 562 -6.25 -7.15 -19.20
N THR A 563 -7.16 -6.60 -20.01
CA THR A 563 -8.41 -7.29 -20.39
C THR A 563 -8.15 -8.53 -21.26
N ASP A 564 -7.13 -8.51 -22.13
CA ASP A 564 -6.66 -9.67 -22.89
C ASP A 564 -6.17 -10.77 -21.94
N PHE A 565 -5.36 -10.43 -20.94
CA PHE A 565 -4.93 -11.38 -19.92
C PHE A 565 -6.11 -11.96 -19.12
N LEU A 566 -7.05 -11.12 -18.65
CA LEU A 566 -8.23 -11.59 -17.93
C LEU A 566 -9.11 -12.51 -18.78
N THR A 567 -9.26 -12.18 -20.08
CA THR A 567 -9.97 -13.03 -21.05
C THR A 567 -9.30 -14.41 -21.15
N ARG A 568 -7.99 -14.43 -21.36
CA ARG A 568 -7.19 -15.66 -21.46
C ARG A 568 -7.19 -16.46 -20.16
N ALA A 569 -7.20 -15.80 -19.00
CA ALA A 569 -7.30 -16.45 -17.70
C ALA A 569 -8.65 -17.16 -17.55
N ARG A 570 -9.76 -16.52 -17.97
CA ARG A 570 -11.09 -17.15 -18.01
C ARG A 570 -11.14 -18.35 -18.97
N GLU A 571 -10.56 -18.22 -20.17
CA GLU A 571 -10.43 -19.34 -21.13
C GLU A 571 -9.68 -20.54 -20.53
N ARG A 572 -8.83 -20.29 -19.52
CA ARG A 572 -8.06 -21.30 -18.79
C ARG A 572 -8.72 -21.78 -17.50
N GLY A 573 -9.93 -21.31 -17.19
CA GLY A 573 -10.69 -21.72 -16.02
C GLY A 573 -10.33 -21.01 -14.72
N PHE A 574 -9.53 -19.93 -14.77
CA PHE A 574 -9.32 -19.08 -13.59
C PHE A 574 -10.56 -18.21 -13.34
N ALA A 575 -10.92 -18.06 -12.06
CA ALA A 575 -12.04 -17.23 -11.65
C ALA A 575 -11.68 -15.75 -11.84
N VAL A 576 -12.48 -15.05 -12.66
CA VAL A 576 -12.45 -13.59 -12.78
C VAL A 576 -13.89 -13.11 -12.52
N PRO A 577 -14.14 -12.23 -11.53
CA PRO A 577 -15.48 -11.76 -11.20
C PRO A 577 -16.23 -11.19 -12.40
N ASP A 578 -17.47 -11.64 -12.62
CA ASP A 578 -18.23 -11.32 -13.84
C ASP A 578 -18.57 -9.84 -13.98
N ILE A 579 -18.77 -9.12 -12.88
CA ILE A 579 -19.09 -7.68 -12.90
C ILE A 579 -17.85 -6.91 -13.36
N ALA A 580 -16.72 -7.14 -12.70
CA ALA A 580 -15.44 -6.52 -13.04
C ALA A 580 -15.00 -6.80 -14.48
N PHE A 581 -15.16 -8.06 -14.94
CA PHE A 581 -14.83 -8.43 -16.31
C PHE A 581 -15.75 -7.75 -17.34
N ARG A 582 -17.06 -7.67 -17.06
CA ARG A 582 -18.01 -6.96 -17.94
C ARG A 582 -17.69 -5.47 -18.01
N GLN A 583 -17.38 -4.83 -16.88
CA GLN A 583 -16.96 -3.43 -16.85
C GLN A 583 -15.72 -3.19 -17.72
N ALA A 584 -14.71 -4.08 -17.67
CA ALA A 584 -13.53 -3.97 -18.53
C ALA A 584 -13.88 -4.06 -20.03
N ILE A 585 -14.75 -5.00 -20.41
CA ILE A 585 -15.20 -5.15 -21.81
C ILE A 585 -16.04 -3.94 -22.26
N ASP A 586 -16.96 -3.47 -21.41
CA ASP A 586 -17.80 -2.31 -21.69
C ASP A 586 -16.97 -1.02 -21.80
N HIS A 587 -15.94 -0.86 -20.96
CA HIS A 587 -14.95 0.22 -21.09
C HIS A 587 -14.28 0.20 -22.46
N LEU A 588 -13.73 -0.93 -22.89
CA LEU A 588 -13.11 -1.04 -24.23
C LEU A 588 -14.10 -0.74 -25.35
N ARG A 589 -15.36 -1.16 -25.23
CA ARG A 589 -16.41 -0.80 -26.22
C ARG A 589 -16.66 0.70 -26.29
N ASN A 590 -16.73 1.36 -25.14
CA ASN A 590 -16.90 2.80 -25.05
C ASN A 590 -15.69 3.52 -25.68
N GLN A 591 -14.46 3.08 -25.36
CA GLN A 591 -13.24 3.63 -25.93
C GLN A 591 -13.17 3.46 -27.45
N VAL A 592 -13.53 2.29 -27.99
CA VAL A 592 -13.61 2.08 -29.45
C VAL A 592 -14.64 3.03 -30.09
N SER A 593 -15.76 3.29 -29.42
CA SER A 593 -16.83 4.15 -29.96
C SER A 593 -16.45 5.63 -30.02
N VAL A 594 -15.51 6.08 -29.17
CA VAL A 594 -15.01 7.47 -29.13
C VAL A 594 -13.58 7.60 -29.64
N ALA A 595 -12.99 6.51 -30.14
CA ALA A 595 -11.61 6.48 -30.58
C ALA A 595 -11.37 7.48 -31.71
N PRO A 596 -10.22 8.19 -31.70
CA PRO A 596 -9.85 9.02 -32.82
C PRO A 596 -9.60 8.16 -34.08
N GLU A 597 -9.74 8.78 -35.25
CA GLU A 597 -9.36 8.16 -36.51
C GLU A 597 -7.87 7.76 -36.51
N PRO A 598 -7.49 6.58 -37.05
CA PRO A 598 -6.09 6.12 -37.05
C PRO A 598 -5.07 7.11 -37.62
N SER A 599 -5.49 8.03 -38.50
CA SER A 599 -4.60 9.07 -39.05
C SER A 599 -4.16 10.12 -38.03
N LYS A 600 -4.78 10.17 -36.85
CA LYS A 600 -4.46 11.14 -35.78
C LYS A 600 -3.44 10.60 -34.78
N ASP A 601 -3.55 9.33 -34.43
CA ASP A 601 -2.78 8.73 -33.34
C ASP A 601 -2.09 7.43 -33.76
N GLY A 602 -2.31 6.93 -34.97
CA GLY A 602 -1.77 5.67 -35.45
C GLY A 602 -2.62 4.43 -35.13
N GLY A 603 -3.79 4.59 -34.51
CA GLY A 603 -4.78 3.54 -34.23
C GLY A 603 -4.27 2.39 -33.34
N ARG A 604 -3.31 2.66 -32.44
CA ARG A 604 -2.66 1.61 -31.62
C ARG A 604 -3.63 1.02 -30.60
N ASP A 605 -4.27 1.89 -29.84
CA ASP A 605 -5.17 1.53 -28.73
C ASP A 605 -6.47 0.94 -29.29
N LEU A 606 -6.96 1.55 -30.38
CA LEU A 606 -8.09 1.06 -31.16
C LEU A 606 -7.88 -0.36 -31.67
N ALA A 607 -6.72 -0.65 -32.28
CA ALA A 607 -6.42 -1.97 -32.82
C ALA A 607 -6.38 -3.05 -31.73
N TYR A 608 -5.77 -2.77 -30.58
CA TYR A 608 -5.73 -3.76 -29.50
C TYR A 608 -7.11 -3.98 -28.89
N SER A 609 -7.85 -2.89 -28.62
CA SER A 609 -9.22 -2.97 -28.11
C SER A 609 -10.12 -3.79 -29.02
N LEU A 610 -10.07 -3.57 -30.34
CA LEU A 610 -10.84 -4.35 -31.32
C LEU A 610 -10.47 -5.84 -31.32
N TYR A 611 -9.19 -6.17 -31.16
CA TYR A 611 -8.75 -7.56 -31.04
C TYR A 611 -9.32 -8.24 -29.78
N VAL A 612 -9.24 -7.59 -28.62
CA VAL A 612 -9.77 -8.12 -27.36
C VAL A 612 -11.29 -8.26 -27.43
N LEU A 613 -11.98 -7.28 -28.00
CA LEU A 613 -13.41 -7.36 -28.24
C LEU A 613 -13.77 -8.49 -29.22
N ALA A 614 -12.97 -8.74 -30.26
CA ALA A 614 -13.22 -9.83 -31.21
C ALA A 614 -13.08 -11.19 -30.53
N ARG A 615 -12.07 -11.36 -29.67
CA ARG A 615 -11.86 -12.57 -28.86
C ARG A 615 -13.04 -12.83 -27.90
N ASN A 616 -13.70 -11.77 -27.46
CA ASN A 616 -14.89 -11.84 -26.60
C ASN A 616 -16.22 -11.75 -27.36
N ALA A 617 -16.23 -11.96 -28.69
CA ALA A 617 -17.41 -11.89 -29.55
C ALA A 617 -18.22 -10.57 -29.44
N ALA A 618 -17.53 -9.48 -29.13
CA ALA A 618 -18.09 -8.15 -28.85
C ALA A 618 -17.68 -7.06 -29.85
N ALA A 619 -16.78 -7.37 -30.80
CA ALA A 619 -16.22 -6.39 -31.73
C ALA A 619 -17.19 -5.94 -32.84
N PRO A 620 -17.20 -4.64 -33.19
CA PRO A 620 -17.91 -4.13 -34.36
C PRO A 620 -17.21 -4.57 -35.66
N ILE A 621 -17.77 -5.58 -36.34
CA ILE A 621 -17.24 -6.10 -37.62
C ILE A 621 -17.09 -5.01 -38.70
N GLY A 622 -18.00 -4.03 -38.71
CA GLY A 622 -17.98 -2.92 -39.67
C GLY A 622 -16.69 -2.11 -39.57
N ASP A 623 -16.31 -1.73 -38.35
CA ASP A 623 -15.13 -0.91 -38.08
C ASP A 623 -13.84 -1.67 -38.42
N LEU A 624 -13.77 -2.97 -38.07
CA LEU A 624 -12.64 -3.83 -38.43
C LEU A 624 -12.43 -3.91 -39.95
N ARG A 625 -13.51 -4.08 -40.72
CA ARG A 625 -13.44 -4.10 -42.19
C ARG A 625 -13.09 -2.73 -42.76
N TYR A 626 -13.67 -1.66 -42.22
CA TYR A 626 -13.37 -0.30 -42.63
C TYR A 626 -11.88 0.04 -42.41
N ILE A 627 -11.34 -0.30 -41.23
CA ILE A 627 -9.93 -0.09 -40.92
C ILE A 627 -9.06 -0.90 -41.89
N ALA A 628 -9.34 -2.18 -42.08
CA ALA A 628 -8.56 -3.04 -42.96
C ALA A 628 -8.56 -2.56 -44.42
N ASP A 629 -9.71 -2.11 -44.94
CA ASP A 629 -9.88 -1.75 -46.35
C ASP A 629 -9.49 -0.29 -46.64
N THR A 630 -9.73 0.63 -45.71
CA THR A 630 -9.62 2.09 -45.93
C THR A 630 -8.50 2.75 -45.15
N LYS A 631 -8.22 2.29 -43.92
CA LYS A 631 -7.30 2.98 -42.98
C LYS A 631 -6.03 2.20 -42.65
N LEU A 632 -5.79 1.06 -43.29
CA LEU A 632 -4.64 0.19 -42.97
C LEU A 632 -3.28 0.89 -43.09
N LYS A 633 -3.16 1.88 -43.98
CA LYS A 633 -1.94 2.69 -44.15
C LYS A 633 -1.69 3.64 -42.98
N ASP A 634 -2.74 4.06 -42.28
CA ASP A 634 -2.68 4.96 -41.14
C ASP A 634 -2.36 4.21 -39.84
N ILE A 635 -2.49 2.88 -39.81
CA ILE A 635 -2.12 2.05 -38.67
C ILE A 635 -0.60 2.04 -38.50
N ALA A 636 -0.13 2.62 -37.39
CA ALA A 636 1.27 3.01 -37.24
C ALA A 636 2.23 1.86 -36.94
N THR A 637 1.78 0.81 -36.24
CA THR A 637 2.67 -0.25 -35.74
C THR A 637 2.38 -1.62 -36.35
N PRO A 638 3.41 -2.46 -36.57
CA PRO A 638 3.22 -3.82 -37.03
C PRO A 638 2.31 -4.66 -36.11
N ILE A 639 2.42 -4.49 -34.79
CA ILE A 639 1.55 -5.19 -33.83
C ILE A 639 0.09 -4.77 -33.97
N ALA A 640 -0.21 -3.49 -34.18
CA ALA A 640 -1.57 -3.01 -34.37
C ALA A 640 -2.19 -3.61 -35.65
N LYS A 641 -1.40 -3.70 -36.73
CA LYS A 641 -1.83 -4.43 -37.94
C LYS A 641 -2.06 -5.91 -37.65
N ALA A 642 -1.20 -6.56 -36.89
CA ALA A 642 -1.36 -7.96 -36.51
C ALA A 642 -2.60 -8.21 -35.64
N GLN A 643 -2.95 -7.28 -34.75
CA GLN A 643 -4.15 -7.32 -33.91
C GLN A 643 -5.42 -7.22 -34.76
N ILE A 644 -5.47 -6.29 -35.73
CA ILE A 644 -6.58 -6.20 -36.69
C ILE A 644 -6.70 -7.48 -37.52
N ALA A 645 -5.57 -8.02 -38.01
CA ALA A 645 -5.56 -9.27 -38.77
C ALA A 645 -6.09 -10.44 -37.94
N ALA A 646 -5.65 -10.57 -36.69
CA ALA A 646 -6.10 -11.62 -35.79
C ALA A 646 -7.58 -11.47 -35.43
N ALA A 647 -8.06 -10.24 -35.20
CA ALA A 647 -9.47 -9.96 -34.97
C ALA A 647 -10.34 -10.43 -36.15
N LEU A 648 -9.93 -10.10 -37.38
CA LEU A 648 -10.60 -10.56 -38.61
C LEU A 648 -10.54 -12.08 -38.75
N GLY A 649 -9.40 -12.70 -38.43
CA GLY A 649 -9.21 -14.15 -38.45
C GLY A 649 -10.14 -14.88 -37.46
N LEU A 650 -10.24 -14.39 -36.22
CA LEU A 650 -11.15 -14.92 -35.19
C LEU A 650 -12.63 -14.82 -35.61
N LEU A 651 -12.98 -13.78 -36.38
CA LEU A 651 -14.33 -13.56 -36.91
C LEU A 651 -14.57 -14.27 -38.27
N GLY A 652 -13.56 -14.96 -38.80
CA GLY A 652 -13.67 -15.76 -40.03
C GLY A 652 -13.43 -15.02 -41.36
N ASP A 653 -13.05 -13.73 -41.35
CA ASP A 653 -12.75 -12.93 -42.55
C ASP A 653 -11.30 -13.17 -43.03
N ARG A 654 -11.02 -14.41 -43.44
CA ARG A 654 -9.67 -14.88 -43.83
C ARG A 654 -9.00 -14.04 -44.92
N PRO A 655 -9.65 -13.68 -46.04
CA PRO A 655 -8.99 -12.94 -47.11
C PRO A 655 -8.46 -11.57 -46.66
N ARG A 656 -9.21 -10.86 -45.81
CA ARG A 656 -8.74 -9.61 -45.22
C ARG A 656 -7.64 -9.86 -44.19
N ALA A 657 -7.80 -10.86 -43.33
CA ALA A 657 -6.80 -11.21 -42.33
C ALA A 657 -5.43 -11.48 -42.97
N GLU A 658 -5.36 -12.32 -44.02
CA GLU A 658 -4.13 -12.65 -44.73
C GLU A 658 -3.44 -11.40 -45.35
N ARG A 659 -4.22 -10.53 -45.99
CA ARG A 659 -3.71 -9.26 -46.54
C ARG A 659 -3.13 -8.36 -45.45
N VAL A 660 -3.81 -8.25 -44.31
CA VAL A 660 -3.39 -7.38 -43.21
C VAL A 660 -2.17 -7.99 -42.48
N TYR A 661 -2.08 -9.31 -42.34
CA TYR A 661 -0.87 -9.99 -41.85
C TYR A 661 0.35 -9.76 -42.74
N ALA A 662 0.19 -9.81 -44.07
CA ALA A 662 1.27 -9.49 -45.00
C ALA A 662 1.75 -8.03 -44.81
N ALA A 663 0.81 -7.09 -44.68
CA ALA A 663 1.13 -5.69 -44.40
C ALA A 663 1.78 -5.47 -43.01
N ALA A 664 1.46 -6.31 -42.02
CA ALA A 664 2.11 -6.30 -40.72
C ALA A 664 3.57 -6.78 -40.82
N LEU A 665 3.83 -7.85 -41.56
CA LEU A 665 5.18 -8.35 -41.80
C LEU A 665 6.04 -7.36 -42.61
N GLU A 666 5.47 -6.73 -43.63
CA GLU A 666 6.15 -5.70 -44.42
C GLU A 666 6.53 -4.48 -43.58
N ALA A 667 5.69 -4.12 -42.61
CA ALA A 667 5.95 -3.02 -41.67
C ALA A 667 7.06 -3.33 -40.65
N LEU A 668 7.46 -4.60 -40.48
CA LEU A 668 8.62 -4.95 -39.66
C LEU A 668 9.92 -4.66 -40.44
N SER A 669 10.61 -3.59 -40.04
CA SER A 669 11.89 -3.19 -40.61
C SER A 669 12.91 -4.34 -40.57
N PRO A 670 13.61 -4.63 -41.68
CA PRO A 670 14.77 -5.52 -41.67
C PRO A 670 15.93 -5.03 -40.79
N GLN A 671 15.99 -3.73 -40.53
CA GLN A 671 16.98 -3.08 -39.69
C GLN A 671 16.24 -2.40 -38.54
N PRO A 672 16.03 -3.10 -37.41
CA PRO A 672 15.24 -2.59 -36.30
C PRO A 672 15.97 -1.42 -35.60
N SER A 673 15.20 -0.47 -35.08
CA SER A 673 15.71 0.67 -34.31
C SER A 673 15.18 0.64 -32.88
N LEU A 674 15.99 1.13 -31.94
CA LEU A 674 15.65 1.18 -30.51
C LEU A 674 14.99 2.52 -30.17
N ILE A 675 13.72 2.69 -30.57
CA ILE A 675 12.93 3.90 -30.29
C ILE A 675 11.95 3.68 -29.13
N GLY A 676 11.74 4.71 -28.30
CA GLY A 676 10.75 4.69 -27.22
C GLY A 676 9.35 4.89 -27.80
N ARG A 677 8.36 4.17 -27.25
CA ARG A 677 6.96 4.25 -27.71
C ARG A 677 5.99 4.24 -26.54
N ALA A 678 4.90 4.99 -26.69
CA ALA A 678 3.84 5.10 -25.69
C ALA A 678 3.10 3.78 -25.46
N ASP A 679 3.03 2.94 -26.48
CA ASP A 679 2.41 1.62 -26.45
C ASP A 679 3.31 0.55 -25.80
N TYR A 680 4.32 0.91 -25.01
CA TYR A 680 5.25 -0.01 -24.34
C TYR A 680 6.11 -0.87 -25.28
N GLY A 681 6.17 -0.50 -26.56
CA GLY A 681 6.62 -1.41 -27.59
C GLY A 681 8.04 -1.21 -28.11
N SER A 682 8.58 -2.29 -28.69
CA SER A 682 9.77 -2.28 -29.57
C SER A 682 9.55 -3.10 -30.85
N SER A 683 10.50 -3.04 -31.80
CA SER A 683 10.48 -3.92 -32.99
C SER A 683 10.57 -5.40 -32.62
N LEU A 684 11.30 -5.75 -31.55
CA LEU A 684 11.40 -7.12 -31.04
C LEU A 684 10.04 -7.61 -30.53
N ARG A 685 9.36 -6.79 -29.72
CA ARG A 685 8.01 -7.09 -29.24
C ARG A 685 7.04 -7.28 -30.40
N ASP A 686 7.04 -6.35 -31.37
CA ASP A 686 6.07 -6.40 -32.48
C ASP A 686 6.27 -7.63 -33.37
N ALA A 687 7.52 -8.07 -33.59
CA ALA A 687 7.82 -9.30 -34.31
C ALA A 687 7.34 -10.54 -33.54
N ALA A 688 7.57 -10.59 -32.22
CA ALA A 688 7.10 -11.69 -31.37
C ALA A 688 5.56 -11.74 -31.26
N ALA A 689 4.93 -10.57 -31.15
CA ALA A 689 3.47 -10.46 -31.17
C ALA A 689 2.89 -10.88 -32.52
N LEU A 690 3.52 -10.53 -33.64
CA LEU A 690 3.07 -10.99 -34.96
C LEU A 690 3.10 -12.51 -35.05
N VAL A 691 4.16 -13.19 -34.60
CA VAL A 691 4.20 -14.67 -34.57
C VAL A 691 3.05 -15.25 -33.74
N THR A 692 2.83 -14.69 -32.55
CA THR A 692 1.76 -15.13 -31.63
C THR A 692 0.38 -14.96 -32.27
N LEU A 693 0.07 -13.74 -32.71
CA LEU A 693 -1.23 -13.36 -33.28
C LEU A 693 -1.48 -14.07 -34.62
N ALA A 694 -0.45 -14.30 -35.43
CA ALA A 694 -0.53 -15.07 -36.66
C ALA A 694 -0.91 -16.53 -36.41
N SER A 695 -0.36 -17.15 -35.36
CA SER A 695 -0.71 -18.50 -34.95
C SER A 695 -2.17 -18.59 -34.46
N GLU A 696 -2.64 -17.59 -33.71
CA GLU A 696 -4.02 -17.54 -33.21
C GLU A 696 -5.06 -17.27 -34.30
N GLY A 697 -4.74 -16.42 -35.28
CA GLY A 697 -5.64 -16.06 -36.39
C GLY A 697 -5.50 -16.94 -37.64
N ASN A 698 -4.75 -18.04 -37.58
CA ASN A 698 -4.50 -18.96 -38.69
C ASN A 698 -3.87 -18.31 -39.94
N ALA A 699 -2.86 -17.47 -39.74
CA ALA A 699 -2.14 -16.83 -40.84
C ALA A 699 -1.34 -17.84 -41.69
N PRO A 700 -0.97 -17.48 -42.93
CA PRO A 700 -0.13 -18.32 -43.79
C PRO A 700 1.26 -18.58 -43.17
N ARG A 701 1.78 -19.80 -43.33
CA ARG A 701 3.12 -20.19 -42.84
C ARG A 701 4.25 -19.21 -43.22
N PRO A 702 4.34 -18.67 -44.45
CA PRO A 702 5.38 -17.71 -44.81
C PRO A 702 5.40 -16.45 -43.92
N THR A 703 4.23 -15.98 -43.47
CA THR A 703 4.13 -14.85 -42.54
C THR A 703 4.81 -15.17 -41.22
N VAL A 704 4.54 -16.36 -40.67
CA VAL A 704 5.12 -16.83 -39.40
C VAL A 704 6.63 -16.98 -39.53
N THR A 705 7.11 -17.64 -40.58
CA THR A 705 8.56 -17.81 -40.83
C THR A 705 9.28 -16.47 -41.00
N GLY A 706 8.71 -15.53 -41.77
CA GLY A 706 9.28 -14.19 -41.94
C GLY A 706 9.32 -13.40 -40.62
N ALA A 707 8.26 -13.51 -39.80
CA ALA A 707 8.22 -12.86 -38.50
C ALA A 707 9.25 -13.44 -37.52
N VAL A 708 9.46 -14.76 -37.50
CA VAL A 708 10.52 -15.40 -36.69
C VAL A 708 11.91 -14.90 -37.09
N GLN A 709 12.19 -14.72 -38.39
CA GLN A 709 13.45 -14.14 -38.84
C GLN A 709 13.63 -12.70 -38.32
N ARG A 710 12.55 -11.90 -38.27
CA ARG A 710 12.59 -10.55 -37.68
C ARG A 710 12.85 -10.57 -36.18
N ILE A 711 12.38 -11.58 -35.45
CA ILE A 711 12.71 -11.76 -34.02
C ILE A 711 14.21 -11.98 -33.85
N GLU A 712 14.83 -12.88 -34.63
CA GLU A 712 16.28 -13.14 -34.56
C GLU A 712 17.10 -11.88 -34.82
N THR A 713 16.78 -11.13 -35.88
CA THR A 713 17.48 -9.88 -36.20
C THR A 713 17.31 -8.83 -35.10
N ALA A 714 16.09 -8.64 -34.59
CA ALA A 714 15.84 -7.67 -33.51
C ALA A 714 16.51 -8.08 -32.20
N ARG A 715 16.49 -9.37 -31.83
CA ARG A 715 17.14 -9.83 -30.61
C ARG A 715 18.66 -9.71 -30.68
N ALA A 716 19.26 -9.90 -31.85
CA ALA A 716 20.70 -9.71 -32.02
C ALA A 716 21.15 -8.25 -31.79
N THR A 717 20.24 -7.27 -31.95
CA THR A 717 20.55 -5.84 -31.73
C THR A 717 20.43 -5.37 -30.28
N SER A 718 19.85 -6.18 -29.38
CA SER A 718 19.61 -5.77 -28.00
C SER A 718 20.14 -6.79 -26.99
N THR A 719 20.86 -6.28 -25.98
CA THR A 719 21.42 -7.12 -24.91
C THR A 719 20.39 -7.37 -23.81
N TYR A 720 19.50 -6.40 -23.57
CA TYR A 720 18.54 -6.41 -22.47
C TYR A 720 17.11 -6.35 -23.01
N THR A 721 16.18 -7.03 -22.36
CA THR A 721 14.77 -7.06 -22.80
C THR A 721 13.82 -6.60 -21.70
N SER A 722 12.82 -5.83 -22.11
CA SER A 722 11.72 -5.36 -21.28
C SER A 722 10.74 -6.49 -20.91
N THR A 723 9.89 -6.22 -19.93
CA THR A 723 8.78 -7.12 -19.54
C THR A 723 7.84 -7.41 -20.72
N GLN A 724 7.51 -6.39 -21.52
CA GLN A 724 6.72 -6.55 -22.74
C GLN A 724 7.37 -7.48 -23.76
N GLU A 725 8.64 -7.23 -24.11
CA GLU A 725 9.36 -8.08 -25.08
C GLU A 725 9.41 -9.53 -24.59
N ASN A 726 9.71 -9.72 -23.30
CA ASN A 726 9.80 -11.02 -22.68
C ASN A 726 8.46 -11.77 -22.72
N ALA A 727 7.35 -11.13 -22.38
CA ALA A 727 6.03 -11.76 -22.40
C ALA A 727 5.67 -12.26 -23.82
N TRP A 728 5.83 -11.41 -24.83
CA TRP A 728 5.52 -11.75 -26.22
C TRP A 728 6.49 -12.78 -26.82
N LEU A 729 7.78 -12.77 -26.43
CA LEU A 729 8.75 -13.79 -26.87
C LEU A 729 8.39 -15.18 -26.34
N VAL A 730 7.90 -15.31 -25.10
CA VAL A 730 7.45 -16.62 -24.58
C VAL A 730 6.20 -17.10 -25.33
N LEU A 731 5.26 -16.20 -25.63
CA LEU A 731 4.08 -16.56 -26.42
C LEU A 731 4.46 -16.95 -27.86
N ALA A 732 5.44 -16.28 -28.46
CA ALA A 732 5.97 -16.62 -29.78
C ALA A 732 6.67 -17.99 -29.77
N ALA A 733 7.49 -18.26 -28.73
CA ALA A 733 8.15 -19.55 -28.54
C ALA A 733 7.12 -20.69 -28.46
N ARG A 734 6.04 -20.48 -27.70
CA ARG A 734 4.90 -21.42 -27.64
C ARG A 734 4.22 -21.61 -28.99
N ALA A 735 3.99 -20.55 -29.74
CA ALA A 735 3.30 -20.61 -31.03
C ALA A 735 4.02 -21.51 -32.03
N ILE A 736 5.35 -21.52 -32.03
CA ILE A 736 6.17 -22.32 -32.96
C ILE A 736 6.64 -23.66 -32.38
N ALA A 737 6.52 -23.89 -31.07
CA ALA A 737 6.97 -25.12 -30.43
C ALA A 737 6.30 -26.37 -31.02
N LYS A 738 5.04 -26.25 -31.49
CA LYS A 738 4.29 -27.35 -32.14
C LYS A 738 4.90 -27.82 -33.46
N ASP A 739 5.64 -26.96 -34.15
CA ASP A 739 6.31 -27.28 -35.41
C ASP A 739 7.69 -27.92 -35.22
N SER A 740 8.14 -28.07 -33.96
CA SER A 740 9.49 -28.51 -33.60
C SER A 740 9.59 -29.99 -33.19
N THR A 741 8.63 -30.83 -33.59
CA THR A 741 8.55 -32.26 -33.20
C THR A 741 9.67 -33.14 -33.79
N GLY A 742 10.44 -32.65 -34.77
CA GLY A 742 11.58 -33.36 -35.36
C GLY A 742 12.90 -33.25 -34.59
N ILE A 743 12.94 -32.49 -33.49
CA ILE A 743 14.13 -32.30 -32.65
C ILE A 743 14.29 -33.50 -31.71
N SER A 744 15.47 -34.11 -31.69
CA SER A 744 15.82 -35.22 -30.79
C SER A 744 17.04 -34.88 -29.96
N LEU A 745 16.91 -34.93 -28.64
CA LEU A 745 17.95 -34.59 -27.66
C LEU A 745 18.16 -35.74 -26.67
N ASN A 746 19.36 -35.85 -26.11
CA ASN A 746 19.63 -36.66 -24.93
C ASN A 746 20.00 -35.74 -23.77
N VAL A 747 19.29 -35.82 -22.65
CA VAL A 747 19.54 -35.02 -21.46
C VAL A 747 19.85 -35.96 -20.30
N ASN A 748 21.09 -35.94 -19.82
CA ASN A 748 21.57 -36.81 -18.73
C ASN A 748 21.29 -38.32 -18.95
N GLY A 749 21.30 -38.79 -20.20
CA GLY A 749 21.01 -40.18 -20.55
C GLY A 749 19.56 -40.42 -20.96
N GLU A 750 18.65 -39.47 -20.75
CA GLU A 750 17.23 -39.59 -21.11
C GLU A 750 16.95 -38.98 -22.49
N ALA A 751 16.27 -39.72 -23.35
CA ALA A 751 15.83 -39.22 -24.65
C ALA A 751 14.68 -38.21 -24.49
N LYS A 752 14.79 -37.06 -25.17
CA LYS A 752 13.82 -35.97 -25.21
C LYS A 752 13.49 -35.61 -26.65
N GLN A 753 12.21 -35.41 -26.94
CA GLN A 753 11.73 -34.94 -28.26
C GLN A 753 11.24 -33.50 -28.14
N GLY A 754 11.53 -32.68 -29.14
CA GLY A 754 11.19 -31.25 -29.17
C GLY A 754 12.26 -30.34 -28.56
N VAL A 755 11.95 -29.05 -28.51
CA VAL A 755 12.80 -28.01 -27.93
C VAL A 755 12.96 -28.25 -26.43
N LEU A 756 14.19 -28.11 -25.92
CA LEU A 756 14.45 -28.18 -24.47
C LEU A 756 14.32 -26.79 -23.85
N TYR A 757 13.58 -26.70 -22.75
CA TYR A 757 13.56 -25.55 -21.85
C TYR A 757 13.79 -26.05 -20.42
N GLN A 758 14.90 -25.68 -19.81
CA GLN A 758 15.24 -26.14 -18.46
C GLN A 758 15.89 -25.03 -17.64
N SER A 759 15.56 -24.98 -16.36
CA SER A 759 16.19 -24.08 -15.39
C SER A 759 16.59 -24.87 -14.15
N ALA A 760 17.72 -24.50 -13.56
CA ALA A 760 18.24 -25.09 -12.33
C ALA A 760 18.99 -24.03 -11.52
N ASN A 761 18.88 -24.10 -10.21
CA ASN A 761 19.72 -23.36 -9.27
C ASN A 761 21.10 -24.03 -9.11
N ALA A 762 22.08 -23.28 -8.59
CA ALA A 762 23.46 -23.75 -8.44
C ALA A 762 23.56 -25.09 -7.68
N ASP A 763 22.84 -25.23 -6.56
CA ASP A 763 22.82 -26.47 -5.75
C ASP A 763 22.37 -27.70 -6.53
N ALA A 764 21.43 -27.53 -7.48
CA ALA A 764 20.94 -28.64 -8.30
C ALA A 764 21.99 -29.08 -9.34
N ILE A 765 22.69 -28.12 -9.95
CA ILE A 765 23.77 -28.38 -10.92
C ILE A 765 24.99 -28.99 -10.22
N GLU A 766 25.30 -28.57 -8.99
CA GLU A 766 26.38 -29.15 -8.20
C GLU A 766 26.13 -30.63 -7.88
N LYS A 767 24.89 -30.97 -7.50
CA LYS A 767 24.49 -32.38 -7.24
C LYS A 767 24.42 -33.21 -8.52
N THR A 768 23.97 -32.63 -9.62
CA THR A 768 23.78 -33.34 -10.88
C THR A 768 24.08 -32.40 -12.04
N PRO A 769 25.32 -32.44 -12.58
CA PRO A 769 25.68 -31.69 -13.78
C PRO A 769 24.73 -31.99 -14.94
N LEU A 770 24.45 -30.99 -15.76
CA LEU A 770 23.53 -31.12 -16.88
C LEU A 770 24.30 -31.34 -18.19
N LYS A 771 24.17 -32.52 -18.77
CA LYS A 771 24.71 -32.89 -20.08
C LYS A 771 23.58 -32.99 -21.10
N ILE A 772 23.70 -32.24 -22.19
CA ILE A 772 22.74 -32.21 -23.29
C ILE A 772 23.45 -32.59 -24.58
N THR A 773 22.95 -33.58 -25.30
CA THR A 773 23.48 -34.04 -26.60
C THR A 773 22.42 -33.87 -27.68
N ASN A 774 22.82 -33.42 -28.87
CA ASN A 774 21.93 -33.36 -30.03
C ASN A 774 21.95 -34.70 -30.79
N ASP A 775 20.90 -35.50 -30.63
CA ASP A 775 20.75 -36.79 -31.33
C ASP A 775 20.03 -36.63 -32.69
N GLY A 776 19.54 -35.43 -33.00
CA GLY A 776 18.87 -35.08 -34.24
C GLY A 776 19.83 -34.90 -35.43
N ASN A 777 19.25 -34.75 -36.62
CA ASN A 777 20.03 -34.54 -37.84
C ASN A 777 20.37 -33.06 -38.11
N ASP A 778 19.53 -32.15 -37.61
CA ASP A 778 19.69 -30.72 -37.84
C ASP A 778 20.54 -30.06 -36.74
N PRO A 779 21.38 -29.06 -37.08
CA PRO A 779 22.11 -28.29 -36.08
C PRO A 779 21.13 -27.45 -35.23
N LEU A 780 21.40 -27.40 -33.93
CA LEU A 780 20.60 -26.64 -32.97
C LEU A 780 21.44 -25.54 -32.32
N GLN A 781 20.77 -24.64 -31.61
CA GLN A 781 21.38 -23.58 -30.82
C GLN A 781 21.07 -23.83 -29.36
N ALA A 782 22.10 -23.96 -28.53
CA ALA A 782 21.99 -23.92 -27.08
C ALA A 782 22.18 -22.49 -26.60
N VAL A 783 21.13 -21.93 -26.01
CA VAL A 783 21.17 -20.65 -25.32
C VAL A 783 21.26 -20.92 -23.84
N VAL A 784 22.41 -20.59 -23.24
CA VAL A 784 22.69 -20.75 -21.82
C VAL A 784 22.68 -19.37 -21.17
N SER A 785 21.82 -19.17 -20.18
CA SER A 785 21.77 -17.95 -19.38
C SER A 785 22.14 -18.27 -17.94
N VAL A 786 23.33 -17.84 -17.53
CA VAL A 786 23.79 -17.93 -16.14
C VAL A 786 23.38 -16.65 -15.43
N THR A 787 22.73 -16.79 -14.27
CA THR A 787 22.18 -15.70 -13.48
C THR A 787 22.68 -15.76 -12.06
N GLY A 788 22.95 -14.61 -11.47
CA GLY A 788 23.34 -14.48 -10.06
C GLY A 788 23.98 -13.13 -9.78
N ALA A 789 24.19 -12.84 -8.51
CA ALA A 789 24.86 -11.62 -8.08
C ALA A 789 26.38 -11.84 -8.11
N PRO A 790 27.17 -11.03 -8.83
CA PRO A 790 28.60 -11.22 -8.90
C PRO A 790 29.28 -10.89 -7.56
N ILE A 791 30.35 -11.61 -7.22
CA ILE A 791 31.15 -11.31 -6.01
C ILE A 791 31.94 -10.00 -6.13
N VAL A 792 32.29 -9.62 -7.36
CA VAL A 792 32.89 -8.32 -7.68
C VAL A 792 31.79 -7.39 -8.18
N PRO A 793 31.58 -6.23 -7.53
CA PRO A 793 30.65 -5.24 -8.03
C PRO A 793 31.05 -4.75 -9.42
N GLU A 794 30.05 -4.59 -10.26
CA GLU A 794 30.21 -3.95 -11.54
C GLU A 794 30.61 -2.46 -11.38
N PRO A 795 31.43 -1.89 -12.28
CA PRO A 795 31.80 -0.48 -12.23
C PRO A 795 30.60 0.44 -12.50
N GLU A 796 30.73 1.71 -12.11
CA GLU A 796 29.79 2.75 -12.51
C GLU A 796 29.66 2.82 -14.04
N ILE A 797 28.48 3.16 -14.54
CA ILE A 797 28.23 3.28 -15.98
C ILE A 797 27.17 4.32 -16.27
N GLU A 798 27.38 5.01 -17.38
CA GLU A 798 26.44 5.98 -17.96
C GLU A 798 26.06 5.49 -19.37
N LYS A 799 24.89 4.84 -19.50
CA LYS A 799 24.38 4.34 -20.79
C LYS A 799 23.03 4.97 -21.07
N GLY A 800 23.02 6.25 -21.41
CA GLY A 800 21.80 7.02 -21.70
C GLY A 800 21.22 7.77 -20.49
N PHE A 801 21.60 7.37 -19.28
CA PHE A 801 21.38 8.14 -18.05
C PHE A 801 22.67 8.18 -17.23
N LYS A 802 22.91 9.30 -16.56
CA LYS A 802 23.82 9.42 -15.43
C LYS A 802 22.99 9.55 -14.16
N ILE A 803 23.38 8.85 -13.10
CA ILE A 803 22.76 8.95 -11.77
C ILE A 803 23.83 9.30 -10.75
N GLU A 804 23.53 10.28 -9.90
CA GLU A 804 24.35 10.71 -8.78
C GLU A 804 23.55 10.53 -7.50
N ARG A 805 24.16 9.95 -6.47
CA ARG A 805 23.56 9.82 -5.14
C ARG A 805 24.31 10.72 -4.16
N LEU A 806 23.62 11.73 -3.68
CA LEU A 806 24.15 12.78 -2.82
C LEU A 806 23.48 12.69 -1.45
N TYR A 807 24.21 13.05 -0.40
CA TYR A 807 23.71 13.04 0.97
C TYR A 807 23.81 14.44 1.54
N TYR A 808 22.74 14.86 2.21
CA TYR A 808 22.65 16.14 2.88
C TYR A 808 22.13 15.96 4.31
N THR A 809 22.49 16.87 5.19
CA THR A 809 21.77 17.08 6.45
C THR A 809 20.35 17.57 6.14
N LEU A 810 19.45 17.47 7.11
CA LEU A 810 18.07 17.97 6.92
C LEU A 810 18.00 19.49 6.70
N SER A 811 19.05 20.23 7.07
CA SER A 811 19.19 21.68 6.81
C SER A 811 19.80 22.01 5.44
N GLY A 812 20.10 21.02 4.60
CA GLY A 812 20.61 21.22 3.24
C GLY A 812 22.13 21.32 3.10
N GLU A 813 22.90 21.00 4.14
CA GLU A 813 24.36 20.97 4.06
C GLU A 813 24.85 19.60 3.56
N ALA A 814 25.82 19.57 2.64
CA ALA A 814 26.38 18.31 2.14
C ALA A 814 27.01 17.47 3.26
N ALA A 815 26.74 16.16 3.26
CA ALA A 815 27.19 15.23 4.29
C ALA A 815 28.01 14.07 3.69
N ASP A 816 29.11 13.71 4.33
CA ASP A 816 29.84 12.47 4.05
C ASP A 816 29.29 11.35 4.95
N ILE A 817 28.84 10.26 4.34
CA ILE A 817 28.26 9.11 5.03
C ILE A 817 29.26 7.97 5.30
N LYS A 818 30.55 8.12 4.99
CA LYS A 818 31.54 7.06 5.28
C LYS A 818 31.55 6.65 6.74
N THR A 819 31.36 7.60 7.64
CA THR A 819 31.23 7.34 9.09
C THR A 819 30.16 8.23 9.67
N VAL A 820 29.11 7.62 10.21
CA VAL A 820 27.95 8.31 10.79
C VAL A 820 27.67 7.78 12.19
N LYS A 821 26.94 8.56 12.98
CA LYS A 821 26.48 8.15 14.31
C LYS A 821 25.06 7.61 14.23
N GLN A 822 24.77 6.60 15.06
CA GLN A 822 23.41 6.10 15.26
C GLN A 822 22.43 7.26 15.55
N ASN A 823 21.23 7.14 15.01
CA ASN A 823 20.12 8.11 15.03
C ASN A 823 20.33 9.39 14.20
N GLN A 824 21.46 9.58 13.53
CA GLN A 824 21.59 10.67 12.56
C GLN A 824 20.67 10.44 11.35
N ARG A 825 20.06 11.53 10.86
CA ARG A 825 19.17 11.54 9.70
C ARG A 825 19.81 12.29 8.54
N PHE A 826 19.56 11.83 7.33
CA PHE A 826 20.07 12.40 6.10
C PHE A 826 18.97 12.48 5.04
N ALA A 827 18.98 13.55 4.26
CA ALA A 827 18.26 13.60 2.99
C ALA A 827 19.15 12.97 1.91
N VAL A 828 18.68 11.89 1.30
CA VAL A 828 19.31 11.28 0.13
C VAL A 828 18.72 11.92 -1.10
N VAL A 829 19.55 12.55 -1.93
CA VAL A 829 19.15 13.21 -3.17
C VAL A 829 19.72 12.43 -4.34
N LEU A 830 18.83 11.89 -5.17
CA LEU A 830 19.17 11.21 -6.40
C LEU A 830 19.01 12.20 -7.54
N LYS A 831 20.11 12.52 -8.21
CA LYS A 831 20.13 13.41 -9.37
C LYS A 831 20.33 12.58 -10.63
N ILE A 832 19.39 12.68 -11.55
CA ILE A 832 19.40 11.94 -12.82
C ILE A 832 19.64 12.95 -13.94
N THR A 833 20.58 12.64 -14.82
CA THR A 833 20.85 13.41 -16.04
C THR A 833 20.63 12.55 -17.27
N GLU A 834 19.78 13.04 -18.16
CA GLU A 834 19.46 12.46 -19.47
C GLU A 834 19.98 13.41 -20.56
N LEU A 835 21.08 13.03 -21.23
CA LEU A 835 21.74 13.90 -22.22
C LEU A 835 20.80 14.41 -23.33
N LYS A 836 19.81 13.59 -23.68
CA LYS A 836 18.76 13.95 -24.64
C LYS A 836 17.41 13.44 -24.12
N PRO A 837 16.60 14.32 -23.51
CA PRO A 837 15.24 14.00 -23.11
C PRO A 837 14.46 13.36 -24.25
N GLN A 838 13.79 12.26 -23.94
CA GLN A 838 12.95 11.54 -24.87
C GLN A 838 11.85 10.82 -24.12
N TYR A 839 10.78 10.50 -24.85
CA TYR A 839 9.69 9.72 -24.27
C TYR A 839 10.21 8.44 -23.62
N GLY A 840 9.91 8.23 -22.35
CA GLY A 840 10.34 7.06 -21.60
C GLY A 840 9.63 6.94 -20.26
N ARG A 841 9.53 5.70 -19.76
CA ARG A 841 9.02 5.45 -18.40
C ARG A 841 10.20 5.00 -17.56
N ILE A 842 10.68 5.94 -16.76
CA ILE A 842 11.97 5.85 -16.09
C ILE A 842 11.76 5.35 -14.67
N LEU A 843 12.61 4.42 -14.25
CA LEU A 843 12.57 3.85 -12.92
C LEU A 843 13.91 4.05 -12.24
N VAL A 844 13.87 4.71 -11.10
CA VAL A 844 15.00 4.92 -10.19
C VAL A 844 14.85 3.95 -9.03
N ALA A 845 15.91 3.20 -8.74
CA ALA A 845 15.99 2.30 -7.60
C ALA A 845 17.30 2.56 -6.84
N ASP A 846 17.18 3.06 -5.62
CA ASP A 846 18.31 3.26 -4.72
C ASP A 846 18.29 2.20 -3.64
N TYR A 847 19.21 1.25 -3.75
CA TYR A 847 19.35 0.17 -2.78
C TYR A 847 20.04 0.71 -1.52
N LEU A 848 19.45 0.44 -0.35
CA LEU A 848 19.97 0.94 0.91
C LEU A 848 21.08 0.04 1.46
N PRO A 849 22.10 0.60 2.15
CA PRO A 849 22.93 -0.18 3.07
C PRO A 849 22.09 -0.62 4.28
N ALA A 850 22.34 -1.81 4.83
CA ALA A 850 21.50 -2.34 5.92
C ALA A 850 21.56 -1.54 7.24
N GLY A 851 22.58 -0.68 7.41
CA GLY A 851 22.66 0.24 8.54
C GLY A 851 21.69 1.42 8.48
N PHE A 852 21.09 1.69 7.32
CA PHE A 852 20.10 2.74 7.11
C PHE A 852 18.68 2.17 7.05
N GLU A 853 17.75 2.93 7.64
CA GLU A 853 16.31 2.71 7.48
C GLU A 853 15.67 3.97 6.91
N ILE A 854 14.66 3.80 6.06
CA ILE A 854 13.90 4.93 5.49
C ILE A 854 12.94 5.49 6.55
N ASP A 855 12.98 6.80 6.78
CA ASP A 855 11.95 7.52 7.53
C ASP A 855 10.76 7.78 6.59
N ASN A 856 9.78 6.87 6.55
CA ASN A 856 8.65 6.93 5.61
C ASN A 856 7.69 8.08 5.98
N PRO A 857 7.53 9.11 5.13
CA PRO A 857 6.70 10.28 5.41
C PRO A 857 5.21 9.94 5.50
N ARG A 858 4.76 8.86 4.84
CA ARG A 858 3.38 8.41 4.93
C ARG A 858 3.08 7.91 6.34
N LEU A 859 4.01 7.20 6.98
CA LEU A 859 3.80 6.53 8.28
C LEU A 859 4.05 7.41 9.51
N VAL A 860 4.82 8.49 9.38
CA VAL A 860 5.28 9.27 10.53
C VAL A 860 5.10 10.76 10.25
N SER A 861 4.32 11.47 11.07
CA SER A 861 4.12 12.92 10.97
C SER A 861 5.42 13.73 11.11
N SER A 862 6.48 13.16 11.69
CA SER A 862 7.82 13.75 11.75
C SER A 862 8.66 13.57 10.46
N GLY A 863 8.11 12.92 9.44
CA GLY A 863 8.72 12.77 8.11
C GLY A 863 8.21 13.80 7.10
N ASP A 864 7.41 14.77 7.56
CA ASP A 864 6.83 15.81 6.71
C ASP A 864 7.92 16.58 5.94
N THR A 865 7.83 16.54 4.61
CA THR A 865 8.88 16.98 3.67
C THR A 865 8.97 18.50 3.53
N GLY A 866 8.14 19.27 4.25
CA GLY A 866 8.17 20.74 4.26
C GLY A 866 9.50 21.37 4.75
N THR A 867 10.51 20.55 5.08
CA THR A 867 11.89 20.97 5.39
C THR A 867 12.87 20.81 4.22
N LEU A 868 12.43 20.36 3.04
CA LEU A 868 13.30 20.03 1.90
C LEU A 868 13.14 20.96 0.69
N ASP A 869 12.53 22.14 0.87
CA ASP A 869 12.30 23.14 -0.19
C ASP A 869 13.58 23.64 -0.89
N TRP A 870 14.75 23.35 -0.32
CA TRP A 870 16.07 23.67 -0.90
C TRP A 870 16.51 22.71 -2.02
N ILE A 871 15.78 21.62 -2.27
CA ILE A 871 16.10 20.67 -3.34
C ILE A 871 15.58 21.22 -4.66
N GLU A 872 16.49 21.72 -5.49
CA GLU A 872 16.20 22.18 -6.84
C GLU A 872 15.87 21.02 -7.79
N ASP A 873 15.09 21.31 -8.84
CA ASP A 873 14.68 20.35 -9.89
C ASP A 873 13.97 19.08 -9.36
N ALA A 874 13.36 19.17 -8.18
CA ALA A 874 12.58 18.08 -7.60
C ALA A 874 11.37 17.76 -8.49
N GLU A 875 11.29 16.52 -8.94
CA GLU A 875 10.18 16.03 -9.76
C GLU A 875 9.32 15.07 -8.94
N ASP A 876 8.00 15.25 -9.00
CA ASP A 876 7.07 14.35 -8.35
C ASP A 876 6.99 13.03 -9.12
N PRO A 877 7.36 11.89 -8.51
CA PRO A 877 7.26 10.62 -9.18
C PRO A 877 5.79 10.22 -9.37
N VAL A 878 5.47 9.59 -10.50
CA VAL A 878 4.14 9.00 -10.74
C VAL A 878 3.84 7.85 -9.78
N HIS A 879 4.89 7.26 -9.19
CA HIS A 879 4.80 6.25 -8.14
C HIS A 879 6.10 6.19 -7.33
N SER A 880 5.98 6.00 -6.02
CA SER A 880 7.13 5.79 -5.14
C SER A 880 6.88 4.67 -4.13
N GLU A 881 7.93 3.91 -3.84
CA GLU A 881 7.93 2.80 -2.88
C GLU A 881 9.06 2.99 -1.86
N PHE A 882 8.71 2.87 -0.58
CA PHE A 882 9.64 2.91 0.55
C PHE A 882 9.75 1.51 1.13
N ARG A 883 10.66 0.68 0.60
CA ARG A 883 10.91 -0.68 1.08
C ARG A 883 12.07 -0.70 2.07
N ASP A 884 12.15 -1.74 2.87
CA ASP A 884 13.22 -1.89 3.86
C ASP A 884 14.62 -1.86 3.23
N ASP A 885 14.78 -2.39 2.02
CA ASP A 885 16.07 -2.55 1.35
C ASP A 885 16.33 -1.57 0.20
N ARG A 886 15.34 -0.74 -0.16
CA ARG A 886 15.45 0.22 -1.27
C ARG A 886 14.36 1.29 -1.25
N PHE A 887 14.72 2.46 -1.76
CA PHE A 887 13.77 3.44 -2.28
C PHE A 887 13.58 3.20 -3.78
N SER A 888 12.35 3.37 -4.30
CA SER A 888 12.09 3.31 -5.73
C SER A 888 11.12 4.40 -6.15
N ALA A 889 11.39 5.03 -7.29
CA ALA A 889 10.59 6.12 -7.83
C ALA A 889 10.46 5.97 -9.36
N ALA A 890 9.23 6.04 -9.87
CA ALA A 890 8.93 5.98 -11.29
C ALA A 890 8.55 7.36 -11.83
N PHE A 891 9.00 7.67 -13.04
CA PHE A 891 8.76 8.92 -13.75
C PHE A 891 8.27 8.63 -15.16
N GLN A 892 7.41 9.50 -15.68
CA GLN A 892 7.07 9.51 -17.09
C GLN A 892 7.67 10.76 -17.70
N ARG A 893 8.49 10.56 -18.74
CA ARG A 893 9.33 11.59 -19.32
C ARG A 893 8.98 11.78 -20.78
N ASP A 894 9.17 12.99 -21.29
CA ASP A 894 8.92 13.46 -22.65
C ASP A 894 10.14 14.20 -23.22
N SER A 895 10.16 14.41 -24.54
CA SER A 895 11.28 15.09 -25.21
C SER A 895 11.40 16.59 -24.88
N LYS A 896 10.45 17.16 -24.15
CA LYS A 896 10.41 18.57 -23.76
C LYS A 896 10.86 18.80 -22.30
N ASP A 897 11.03 17.72 -21.54
CA ASP A 897 11.38 17.83 -20.13
C ASP A 897 12.83 18.29 -19.95
N ALA A 898 13.14 18.81 -18.76
CA ALA A 898 14.48 19.27 -18.42
C ALA A 898 15.47 18.09 -18.43
N ALA A 899 16.69 18.27 -18.96
CA ALA A 899 17.69 17.20 -19.01
C ALA A 899 18.12 16.65 -17.64
N VAL A 900 17.83 17.38 -16.57
CA VAL A 900 18.15 17.01 -15.19
C VAL A 900 16.85 17.00 -14.40
N PHE A 901 16.69 16.01 -13.54
CA PHE A 901 15.63 15.95 -12.54
C PHE A 901 16.14 15.26 -11.27
N THR A 902 15.53 15.57 -10.14
CA THR A 902 15.92 15.03 -8.84
C THR A 902 14.75 14.40 -8.09
N VAL A 903 15.08 13.45 -7.23
CA VAL A 903 14.14 12.88 -6.26
C VAL A 903 14.85 12.64 -4.95
N ALA A 904 14.15 12.86 -3.84
CA ALA A 904 14.74 12.75 -2.53
C ALA A 904 13.88 11.96 -1.54
N TYR A 905 14.55 11.39 -0.55
CA TYR A 905 13.92 10.68 0.57
C TYR A 905 14.82 10.77 1.81
N VAL A 906 14.25 10.52 2.99
CA VAL A 906 14.99 10.62 4.25
C VAL A 906 15.37 9.24 4.76
N VAL A 907 16.62 9.09 5.21
CA VAL A 907 17.12 7.89 5.89
C VAL A 907 17.63 8.22 7.28
N ARG A 908 17.64 7.21 8.16
CA ARG A 908 18.22 7.25 9.49
C ARG A 908 19.25 6.14 9.64
N ALA A 909 20.39 6.47 10.26
CA ALA A 909 21.36 5.48 10.70
C ALA A 909 20.84 4.75 11.95
N VAL A 910 20.60 3.44 11.88
CA VAL A 910 19.95 2.68 12.96
C VAL A 910 20.88 1.67 13.63
N SER A 911 21.47 0.78 12.85
CA SER A 911 22.21 -0.36 13.42
C SER A 911 23.72 -0.13 13.34
N PRO A 912 24.46 -0.12 14.46
CA PRO A 912 25.92 0.01 14.42
C PRO A 912 26.60 -1.15 13.71
N GLY A 913 27.59 -0.85 12.88
CA GLY A 913 28.27 -1.83 12.04
C GLY A 913 28.88 -1.23 10.78
N LYS A 914 29.51 -2.10 9.97
CA LYS A 914 30.07 -1.77 8.67
C LYS A 914 29.21 -2.40 7.58
N TYR A 915 28.77 -1.57 6.64
CA TYR A 915 27.81 -1.95 5.61
C TYR A 915 28.36 -1.65 4.22
N VAL A 916 28.02 -2.51 3.28
CA VAL A 916 28.19 -2.23 1.87
C VAL A 916 27.14 -1.21 1.45
N LEU A 917 27.57 -0.15 0.79
CA LEU A 917 26.70 0.80 0.13
C LEU A 917 26.51 0.35 -1.34
N PRO A 918 25.37 -0.27 -1.68
CA PRO A 918 25.15 -0.80 -3.03
C PRO A 918 24.90 0.33 -4.04
N GLN A 919 24.87 -0.02 -5.32
CA GLN A 919 24.68 0.94 -6.42
C GLN A 919 23.25 1.49 -6.41
N ALA A 920 23.11 2.80 -6.63
CA ALA A 920 21.85 3.37 -7.11
C ALA A 920 21.76 3.13 -8.63
N TYR A 921 20.56 2.87 -9.12
CA TYR A 921 20.32 2.43 -10.49
C TYR A 921 19.13 3.19 -11.10
N VAL A 922 19.24 3.57 -12.37
CA VAL A 922 18.17 4.18 -13.15
C VAL A 922 18.05 3.47 -14.49
N GLU A 923 16.84 3.18 -14.95
CA GLU A 923 16.59 2.60 -16.28
C GLU A 923 15.32 3.12 -16.95
N ASP A 924 15.28 3.07 -18.28
CA ASP A 924 14.02 3.11 -19.03
C ASP A 924 13.42 1.70 -19.04
N MET A 925 12.27 1.52 -18.38
CA MET A 925 11.63 0.21 -18.13
C MET A 925 11.34 -0.57 -19.43
N TYR A 926 11.13 0.13 -20.54
CA TYR A 926 10.78 -0.45 -21.85
C TYR A 926 11.89 -0.30 -22.88
N ARG A 927 13.01 0.32 -22.51
CA ARG A 927 14.28 0.29 -23.24
C ARG A 927 15.44 0.07 -22.28
N PRO A 928 15.60 -1.14 -21.74
CA PRO A 928 16.57 -1.38 -20.68
C PRO A 928 18.04 -1.21 -21.11
N ASP A 929 18.30 -1.11 -22.43
CA ASP A 929 19.58 -0.65 -22.96
C ASP A 929 19.95 0.78 -22.55
N ARG A 930 18.98 1.57 -22.06
CA ARG A 930 19.19 2.89 -21.48
C ARG A 930 19.13 2.80 -19.95
N PHE A 931 20.28 2.88 -19.32
CA PHE A 931 20.40 2.83 -17.86
C PHE A 931 21.64 3.59 -17.37
N GLY A 932 21.67 3.85 -16.07
CA GLY A 932 22.84 4.39 -15.37
C GLY A 932 22.96 3.76 -13.99
N ARG A 933 24.18 3.62 -13.49
CA ARG A 933 24.42 3.14 -12.12
C ARG A 933 25.62 3.79 -11.47
N THR A 934 25.53 4.04 -10.17
CA THR A 934 26.65 4.56 -9.38
C THR A 934 27.68 3.47 -9.07
N GLY A 935 28.84 3.85 -8.55
CA GLY A 935 29.76 2.92 -7.89
C GLY A 935 29.18 2.30 -6.61
N THR A 936 29.84 1.24 -6.13
CA THR A 936 29.63 0.71 -4.77
C THR A 936 30.54 1.41 -3.77
N GLY A 937 30.07 1.54 -2.53
CA GLY A 937 30.82 2.19 -1.46
C GLY A 937 30.71 1.43 -0.14
N THR A 938 31.05 2.09 0.96
CA THR A 938 30.92 1.56 2.32
C THR A 938 30.34 2.62 3.25
N LEU A 939 29.69 2.14 4.31
CA LEU A 939 29.09 2.95 5.38
C LEU A 939 29.52 2.34 6.73
N ASP A 940 30.06 3.15 7.63
CA ASP A 940 30.32 2.78 9.02
C ASP A 940 29.35 3.53 9.95
N VAL A 941 28.49 2.78 10.65
CA VAL A 941 27.58 3.33 11.65
C VAL A 941 28.16 3.06 13.03
N THR A 942 28.48 4.14 13.74
CA THR A 942 29.00 4.09 15.11
C THR A 942 27.87 4.19 16.13
N ALA A 943 27.99 3.52 17.27
CA ALA A 943 27.02 3.63 18.35
C ALA A 943 26.91 5.07 18.87
N ALA A 944 25.70 5.48 19.26
CA ALA A 944 25.54 6.73 20.01
C ALA A 944 26.26 6.60 21.36
N GLN A 945 27.02 7.62 21.75
CA GLN A 945 27.69 7.69 23.06
C GLN A 945 26.69 7.97 24.18
#